data_AF-A0A4Z2B978-F1
#
_entry.id   AF-A0A4Z2B978-F1
#
_cell.length_a   1.000
_cell.length_b   1.000
_cell.length_c   1.000
_cell.angle_alpha   90.00
_cell.angle_beta   90.00
_cell.angle_gamma   90.00
#
_symmetry.space_group_name_H-M   'P 1'
#
loop_
_entity.id
_entity.type
_entity.pdbx_description
1 polymer ?
#
loop_
_entity_poly.entity_id
_entity_poly.type
_entity_poly.pdbx_seq_one_letter_code
_entity_poly.pdbx_strand_id
1 'polypeptide(L)'
;MTKDDAAFLVKEMHTVFSRCASDGRGHDGAKEPTEMSSVYVVSEMVQIVIKALCKASHYTLAGTLVNEFETKVRDCADCYFAAAALGKWAIKIHFSLKTGGDGGQPLTECARILRALSSDLGDKEAQLVLEGCRLVVWAVESGHGKQLSGPVLLAWFSFLEEHQECLLKTMKKNSLCQAERSRLQQTLCINIYQGFVFAYESLLASQLEDSEMLGRVMLYCQATAGLMMTELHKLSNENLLIKAVIAVSNLACGLFNRRLYDQAFSLVEILCKDLCRTCPMSLSVERLSRPFMLAVQTSRRVGQLERALDWVILWLKALGDNITAHMAEPVSLWVKTKIDAARTSEEDLRLRTLRDGFGPDVPDEKVMLCLLEEELRAYKEAVGDTAQERYNTLCDLLEICHEESSHSHLRAVYLCEMAQVVVYQDFSEQTDCTALDFTHEALRLLEGEAETPENADRLKDDKAHALLWHYICNLEKTLHNAIERDKQRELLGQTQGVANPIGTNDFDYEDKQKTEESTMVYEGLHFNLAAENSLNKPLDRALDEWSALLNCRDRPNVRNAKQTCHSIAVMAALFRLMGKPLKALEAYQLVTGLSRQLGDAQRCASSLCQTSSILLDMGSPELAMAQLQQAEHLLSTESAEEPSSLSMFVILLKAQYYYITGQVDRGMPFLCAVLKEANEQRQSKSWYMLRALTLQTCSFYLSLDTSALPEAQRRAINQHGLNSPDTALYESLKLLCSLLVTLVGKGLYGSHGSSSEMRFIGQGDNLVLKWQLLAELLSCSMKMVALRSSCGAINDARLQCLEALKLAIKLQAPSQCAELLVLKAELELMQGEREESAIDLDKVRNLLEICTDFSDQVKKAEVKIKPRKGRPAQKPQSPLPNLDDDCKGILTTRWLPKEPVVKDPTSSPPLKAQPRRWLSSLAHDSNCLCPCCAEPCLGRATARWAAVQADLILQLDPNDVKASLKLRSATLARCKSVSTKLGAKLAKLFTACGTNKSVAKPALMEDVVSRVYLCMVLSGLDPRQKKVSGVWNLLEAGLAFVNATPSPALRPVKAGLTATKAILTLISMADKKGCSPEELFSNAWNWNPPKAGVLMSEEPKSPPPALLIKPREA
;
A
#
# COMPACT_ATOMS: atom_id res chain seq x y z
N MET A 1 -24.80 -63.60 9.16
CA MET A 1 -25.97 -64.49 9.25
C MET A 1 -25.95 -65.40 8.04
N THR A 2 -25.75 -66.70 8.27
CA THR A 2 -25.78 -67.69 7.19
C THR A 2 -27.23 -67.92 6.73
N LYS A 3 -27.42 -68.64 5.62
CA LYS A 3 -28.76 -68.95 5.10
C LYS A 3 -29.57 -69.83 6.07
N ASP A 4 -28.89 -70.71 6.79
CA ASP A 4 -29.51 -71.62 7.77
C ASP A 4 -29.94 -70.86 9.03
N ASP A 5 -29.12 -69.92 9.52
CA ASP A 5 -29.51 -69.01 10.62
C ASP A 5 -30.74 -68.17 10.26
N ALA A 6 -30.80 -67.67 9.02
CA ALA A 6 -31.92 -66.87 8.52
C ALA A 6 -33.22 -67.69 8.43
N ALA A 7 -33.15 -68.92 7.92
CA ALA A 7 -34.28 -69.83 7.85
C ALA A 7 -34.76 -70.27 9.24
N PHE A 8 -33.83 -70.50 10.17
CA PHE A 8 -34.14 -70.80 11.58
C PHE A 8 -34.87 -69.64 12.26
N LEU A 9 -34.37 -68.40 12.12
CA LEU A 9 -35.03 -67.21 12.66
C LEU A 9 -36.44 -67.00 12.11
N VAL A 10 -36.62 -67.20 10.79
CA VAL A 10 -37.95 -67.14 10.18
C VAL A 10 -38.85 -68.20 10.81
N LYS A 11 -38.40 -69.46 10.92
CA LYS A 11 -39.17 -70.56 11.52
C LYS A 11 -39.54 -70.30 12.98
N GLU A 12 -38.61 -69.82 13.79
CA GLU A 12 -38.87 -69.45 15.19
C GLU A 12 -39.91 -68.33 15.28
N MET A 13 -39.81 -67.30 14.42
CA MET A 13 -40.83 -66.25 14.36
C MET A 13 -42.20 -66.79 13.99
N HIS A 14 -42.31 -67.73 13.05
CA HIS A 14 -43.59 -68.39 12.74
C HIS A 14 -44.17 -69.15 13.94
N THR A 15 -43.31 -69.70 14.79
CA THR A 15 -43.69 -70.47 15.98
C THR A 15 -44.14 -69.55 17.12
N VAL A 16 -43.48 -68.40 17.29
CA VAL A 16 -43.90 -67.33 18.21
C VAL A 16 -45.22 -66.70 17.74
N PHE A 17 -45.38 -66.52 16.41
CA PHE A 17 -46.58 -65.98 15.80
C PHE A 17 -47.80 -66.90 15.97
N SER A 18 -47.62 -68.21 15.79
CA SER A 18 -48.70 -69.19 15.93
C SER A 18 -49.12 -69.42 17.37
N ARG A 19 -48.20 -69.31 18.34
CA ARG A 19 -48.52 -69.31 19.78
C ARG A 19 -49.37 -68.10 20.18
N CYS A 20 -49.01 -66.89 19.75
CA CYS A 20 -49.78 -65.69 20.09
C CYS A 20 -51.18 -65.67 19.46
N ALA A 21 -51.38 -66.33 18.32
CA ALA A 21 -52.69 -66.48 17.66
C ALA A 21 -53.55 -67.63 18.23
N SER A 22 -52.97 -68.56 19.00
CA SER A 22 -53.68 -69.76 19.52
C SER A 22 -54.20 -69.60 20.95
N ASP A 23 -53.68 -68.64 21.73
CA ASP A 23 -54.23 -68.30 23.06
C ASP A 23 -55.62 -67.61 23.01
N GLY A 24 -56.14 -67.28 21.82
CA GLY A 24 -57.42 -66.60 21.60
C GLY A 24 -58.63 -67.50 21.29
N ARG A 25 -58.57 -68.81 21.57
CA ARG A 25 -59.77 -69.69 21.54
C ARG A 25 -60.07 -70.25 22.93
N GLY A 26 -60.23 -69.37 23.90
CA GLY A 26 -60.80 -69.68 25.21
C GLY A 26 -62.14 -68.95 25.39
N HIS A 27 -63.17 -69.69 25.77
CA HIS A 27 -64.55 -69.23 25.96
C HIS A 27 -64.70 -68.14 27.06
N ASP A 28 -65.65 -67.23 26.79
CA ASP A 28 -66.43 -66.36 27.67
C ASP A 28 -65.77 -65.18 28.42
N GLY A 29 -66.34 -63.99 28.15
CA GLY A 29 -66.61 -62.95 29.13
C GLY A 29 -65.51 -61.92 29.40
N ALA A 30 -65.88 -60.64 29.29
CA ALA A 30 -65.11 -59.44 29.64
C ALA A 30 -64.00 -59.03 28.65
N LYS A 31 -64.29 -57.95 27.90
CA LYS A 31 -63.30 -57.16 27.15
C LYS A 31 -62.29 -56.56 28.13
N GLU A 32 -61.11 -57.17 28.24
CA GLU A 32 -59.95 -56.60 28.91
C GLU A 32 -58.72 -56.52 27.98
N PRO A 33 -57.76 -55.60 28.25
CA PRO A 33 -56.81 -55.04 27.26
C PRO A 33 -55.61 -55.94 26.92
N THR A 34 -55.63 -57.22 27.32
CA THR A 34 -54.47 -58.11 27.34
C THR A 34 -54.16 -58.72 25.96
N GLU A 35 -55.19 -58.98 25.14
CA GLU A 35 -55.07 -59.60 23.81
C GLU A 35 -54.34 -58.73 22.78
N MET A 36 -54.54 -57.40 22.82
CA MET A 36 -53.82 -56.49 21.92
C MET A 36 -52.34 -56.28 22.30
N SER A 37 -51.89 -56.74 23.48
CA SER A 37 -50.51 -56.55 23.92
C SER A 37 -49.53 -57.57 23.31
N SER A 38 -49.96 -58.81 23.07
CA SER A 38 -49.12 -59.87 22.47
C SER A 38 -48.89 -59.62 20.98
N VAL A 39 -49.93 -59.25 20.23
CA VAL A 39 -49.86 -58.93 18.79
C VAL A 39 -48.93 -57.74 18.52
N TYR A 40 -48.94 -56.75 19.41
CA TYR A 40 -48.04 -55.59 19.37
C TYR A 40 -46.56 -56.01 19.49
N VAL A 41 -46.20 -56.81 20.50
CA VAL A 41 -44.80 -57.27 20.71
C VAL A 41 -44.32 -58.11 19.55
N VAL A 42 -45.17 -58.99 19.02
CA VAL A 42 -44.82 -59.85 17.89
C VAL A 42 -44.60 -59.02 16.61
N SER A 43 -45.39 -57.98 16.39
CA SER A 43 -45.19 -57.05 15.28
C SER A 43 -43.85 -56.31 15.35
N GLU A 44 -43.44 -55.86 16.54
CA GLU A 44 -42.12 -55.24 16.77
C GLU A 44 -40.98 -56.24 16.49
N MET A 45 -41.10 -57.48 16.97
CA MET A 45 -40.13 -58.55 16.71
C MET A 45 -40.03 -58.87 15.21
N VAL A 46 -41.15 -58.89 14.49
CA VAL A 46 -41.17 -59.10 13.03
C VAL A 46 -40.36 -58.02 12.32
N GLN A 47 -40.48 -56.75 12.73
CA GLN A 47 -39.71 -55.65 12.15
C GLN A 47 -38.20 -55.75 12.40
N ILE A 48 -37.79 -56.17 13.61
CA ILE A 48 -36.39 -56.43 13.96
C ILE A 48 -35.81 -57.57 13.09
N VAL A 49 -36.58 -58.65 12.90
CA VAL A 49 -36.14 -59.80 12.10
C VAL A 49 -36.05 -59.45 10.61
N ILE A 50 -36.99 -58.67 10.07
CA ILE A 50 -36.90 -58.13 8.70
C ILE A 50 -35.60 -57.33 8.52
N LYS A 51 -35.29 -56.43 9.45
CA LYS A 51 -34.05 -55.63 9.44
C LYS A 51 -32.81 -56.52 9.41
N ALA A 52 -32.74 -57.57 10.23
CA ALA A 52 -31.62 -58.50 10.27
C ALA A 52 -31.47 -59.30 8.95
N LEU A 53 -32.57 -59.77 8.38
CA LEU A 53 -32.61 -60.48 7.10
C LEU A 53 -32.16 -59.59 5.94
N CYS A 54 -32.64 -58.35 5.88
CA CYS A 54 -32.23 -57.37 4.89
C CYS A 54 -30.74 -57.00 5.00
N LYS A 55 -30.19 -56.82 6.21
CA LYS A 55 -28.74 -56.59 6.42
C LYS A 55 -27.90 -57.73 5.84
N ALA A 56 -28.35 -58.97 5.99
CA ALA A 56 -27.70 -60.15 5.44
C ALA A 56 -28.02 -60.42 3.96
N SER A 57 -28.77 -59.53 3.30
CA SER A 57 -29.20 -59.63 1.89
C SER A 57 -30.16 -60.80 1.60
N HIS A 58 -30.88 -61.32 2.60
CA HIS A 58 -31.89 -62.38 2.46
C HIS A 58 -33.30 -61.82 2.21
N TYR A 59 -33.48 -61.08 1.12
CA TYR A 59 -34.72 -60.33 0.83
C TYR A 59 -35.95 -61.21 0.58
N THR A 60 -35.77 -62.39 0.00
CA THR A 60 -36.88 -63.32 -0.28
C THR A 60 -37.47 -63.88 1.00
N LEU A 61 -36.63 -64.30 1.95
CA LEU A 61 -37.05 -64.77 3.27
C LEU A 61 -37.72 -63.65 4.09
N ALA A 62 -37.21 -62.42 4.01
CA ALA A 62 -37.84 -61.26 4.62
C ALA A 62 -39.22 -60.97 4.01
N GLY A 63 -39.34 -61.05 2.68
CA GLY A 63 -40.61 -60.84 1.98
C GLY A 63 -41.67 -61.88 2.31
N THR A 64 -41.30 -63.16 2.41
CA THR A 64 -42.21 -64.23 2.84
C THR A 64 -42.71 -63.99 4.26
N LEU A 65 -41.81 -63.68 5.20
CA LEU A 65 -42.16 -63.39 6.59
C LEU A 65 -43.17 -62.22 6.70
N VAL A 66 -42.99 -61.14 5.93
CA VAL A 66 -43.91 -59.99 5.95
C VAL A 66 -45.25 -60.31 5.33
N ASN A 67 -45.30 -61.04 4.22
CA ASN A 67 -46.57 -61.40 3.58
C ASN A 67 -47.40 -62.33 4.48
N GLU A 68 -46.74 -63.25 5.19
CA GLU A 68 -47.40 -64.13 6.16
C GLU A 68 -47.88 -63.36 7.40
N PHE A 69 -47.14 -62.32 7.80
CA PHE A 69 -47.56 -61.40 8.85
C PHE A 69 -48.77 -60.56 8.42
N GLU A 70 -48.69 -59.92 7.25
CA GLU A 70 -49.74 -59.06 6.66
C GLU A 70 -51.07 -59.81 6.46
N THR A 71 -51.03 -61.07 6.01
CA THR A 71 -52.24 -61.88 5.81
C THR A 71 -52.96 -62.23 7.10
N LYS A 72 -52.23 -62.42 8.20
CA LYS A 72 -52.78 -62.79 9.51
C LYS A 72 -53.29 -61.60 10.33
N VAL A 73 -52.88 -60.40 9.96
CA VAL A 73 -53.19 -59.16 10.68
C VAL A 73 -54.21 -58.30 9.89
N ARG A 74 -54.73 -58.85 8.78
CA ARG A 74 -55.74 -58.24 7.92
C ARG A 74 -57.04 -57.85 8.64
N ASP A 75 -57.40 -58.60 9.69
CA ASP A 75 -58.63 -58.39 10.46
C ASP A 75 -58.41 -57.52 11.72
N CYS A 76 -57.19 -56.99 11.92
CA CYS A 76 -56.83 -56.11 13.03
C CYS A 76 -56.96 -54.63 12.64
N ALA A 77 -56.81 -53.71 13.61
CA ALA A 77 -56.85 -52.27 13.38
C ALA A 77 -55.88 -51.82 12.27
N ASP A 78 -56.25 -50.79 11.50
CA ASP A 78 -55.53 -50.29 10.31
C ASP A 78 -54.04 -49.99 10.56
N CYS A 79 -53.66 -49.69 11.81
CA CYS A 79 -52.29 -49.44 12.23
C CYS A 79 -51.36 -50.65 12.08
N TYR A 80 -51.87 -51.87 12.30
CA TYR A 80 -51.06 -53.09 12.16
C TYR A 80 -50.84 -53.46 10.69
N PHE A 81 -51.87 -53.27 9.87
CA PHE A 81 -51.74 -53.40 8.41
C PHE A 81 -50.75 -52.37 7.86
N ALA A 82 -50.82 -51.12 8.30
CA ALA A 82 -49.86 -50.09 7.92
C ALA A 82 -48.41 -50.44 8.32
N ALA A 83 -48.19 -50.94 9.54
CA ALA A 83 -46.86 -51.36 9.99
C ALA A 83 -46.29 -52.54 9.16
N ALA A 84 -47.12 -53.53 8.83
CA ALA A 84 -46.74 -54.64 7.95
C ALA A 84 -46.41 -54.16 6.53
N ALA A 85 -47.25 -53.27 5.98
CA ALA A 85 -47.06 -52.69 4.66
C ALA A 85 -45.78 -51.84 4.59
N LEU A 86 -45.50 -51.01 5.60
CA LEU A 86 -44.24 -50.25 5.72
C LEU A 86 -43.03 -51.20 5.74
N GLY A 87 -43.10 -52.32 6.47
CA GLY A 87 -42.04 -53.33 6.46
C GLY A 87 -41.82 -53.98 5.09
N LYS A 88 -42.90 -54.27 4.36
CA LYS A 88 -42.86 -54.81 2.98
C LYS A 88 -42.17 -53.85 2.02
N TRP A 89 -42.51 -52.57 2.13
CA TRP A 89 -41.91 -51.52 1.30
C TRP A 89 -40.48 -51.21 1.71
N ALA A 90 -40.13 -51.27 3.00
CA ALA A 90 -38.75 -51.14 3.48
C ALA A 90 -37.82 -52.20 2.87
N ILE A 91 -38.27 -53.46 2.75
CA ILE A 91 -37.51 -54.54 2.08
C ILE A 91 -37.24 -54.17 0.61
N LYS A 92 -38.27 -53.70 -0.10
CA LYS A 92 -38.15 -53.30 -1.51
C LYS A 92 -37.23 -52.07 -1.68
N ILE A 93 -37.34 -51.08 -0.80
CA ILE A 93 -36.48 -49.88 -0.78
C ILE A 93 -35.01 -50.29 -0.58
N HIS A 94 -34.71 -51.08 0.45
CA HIS A 94 -33.34 -51.51 0.73
C HIS A 94 -32.76 -52.34 -0.42
N PHE A 95 -33.56 -53.21 -1.04
CA PHE A 95 -33.16 -53.99 -2.22
C PHE A 95 -32.88 -53.10 -3.44
N SER A 96 -33.81 -52.19 -3.78
CA SER A 96 -33.67 -51.28 -4.93
C SER A 96 -32.46 -50.36 -4.77
N LEU A 97 -32.28 -49.74 -3.60
CA LEU A 97 -31.15 -48.84 -3.37
C LEU A 97 -29.79 -49.56 -3.42
N LYS A 98 -29.72 -50.80 -2.91
CA LYS A 98 -28.48 -51.61 -2.94
C LYS A 98 -28.14 -52.12 -4.34
N THR A 99 -29.15 -52.32 -5.20
CA THR A 99 -28.97 -52.81 -6.58
C THR A 99 -28.94 -51.69 -7.63
N GLY A 100 -29.16 -50.43 -7.23
CA GLY A 100 -29.19 -49.27 -8.13
C GLY A 100 -30.50 -49.12 -8.93
N GLY A 101 -31.59 -49.76 -8.50
CA GLY A 101 -32.93 -49.63 -9.08
C GLY A 101 -33.72 -48.43 -8.55
N ASP A 102 -34.90 -48.17 -9.12
CA ASP A 102 -35.77 -47.07 -8.68
C ASP A 102 -36.42 -47.38 -7.31
N GLY A 103 -36.05 -46.57 -6.31
CA GLY A 103 -36.61 -46.59 -4.95
C GLY A 103 -37.76 -45.60 -4.74
N GLY A 104 -38.11 -44.77 -5.72
CA GLY A 104 -39.05 -43.65 -5.58
C GLY A 104 -40.51 -44.09 -5.43
N GLN A 105 -40.97 -45.04 -6.26
CA GLN A 105 -42.34 -45.56 -6.17
C GLN A 105 -42.62 -46.23 -4.80
N PRO A 106 -41.75 -47.10 -4.27
CA PRO A 106 -41.87 -47.63 -2.90
C PRO A 106 -41.99 -46.56 -1.80
N LEU A 107 -41.22 -45.48 -1.90
CA LEU A 107 -41.26 -44.38 -0.91
C LEU A 107 -42.57 -43.58 -0.98
N THR A 108 -43.04 -43.31 -2.20
CA THR A 108 -44.32 -42.63 -2.43
C THR A 108 -45.50 -43.43 -1.84
N GLU A 109 -45.43 -44.75 -1.95
CA GLU A 109 -46.41 -45.67 -1.35
C GLU A 109 -46.37 -45.63 0.17
N CYS A 110 -45.17 -45.62 0.79
CA CYS A 110 -45.03 -45.45 2.24
C CYS A 110 -45.67 -44.14 2.72
N ALA A 111 -45.43 -43.03 2.01
CA ALA A 111 -46.05 -41.74 2.33
C ALA A 111 -47.59 -41.81 2.24
N ARG A 112 -48.14 -42.49 1.22
CA ARG A 112 -49.59 -42.65 1.07
C ARG A 112 -50.22 -43.48 2.17
N ILE A 113 -49.54 -44.55 2.61
CA ILE A 113 -49.99 -45.39 3.72
C ILE A 113 -50.10 -44.54 4.99
N LEU A 114 -49.09 -43.71 5.29
CA LEU A 114 -49.12 -42.81 6.45
C LEU A 114 -50.23 -41.78 6.35
N ARG A 115 -50.44 -41.20 5.17
CA ARG A 115 -51.48 -40.19 4.91
C ARG A 115 -52.91 -40.73 5.03
N ALA A 116 -53.09 -42.05 4.84
CA ALA A 116 -54.38 -42.73 4.94
C ALA A 116 -54.76 -43.15 6.38
N LEU A 117 -53.86 -43.01 7.35
CA LEU A 117 -54.12 -43.36 8.74
C LEU A 117 -55.02 -42.33 9.44
N SER A 118 -55.81 -42.80 10.40
CA SER A 118 -56.65 -41.94 11.26
C SER A 118 -55.81 -40.93 12.05
N SER A 119 -56.38 -39.75 12.30
CA SER A 119 -55.75 -38.70 13.11
C SER A 119 -55.71 -39.01 14.61
N ASP A 120 -56.52 -39.96 15.09
CA ASP A 120 -56.71 -40.28 16.51
C ASP A 120 -56.34 -41.75 16.82
N LEU A 121 -55.06 -42.10 16.60
CA LEU A 121 -54.52 -43.42 16.92
C LEU A 121 -54.29 -43.57 18.43
N GLY A 122 -54.46 -44.78 18.99
CA GLY A 122 -54.02 -45.08 20.36
C GLY A 122 -52.50 -45.03 20.54
N ASP A 123 -51.99 -45.00 21.78
CA ASP A 123 -50.54 -44.88 22.04
C ASP A 123 -49.72 -46.07 21.52
N LYS A 124 -50.23 -47.30 21.73
CA LYS A 124 -49.60 -48.53 21.21
C LYS A 124 -49.67 -48.61 19.68
N GLU A 125 -50.76 -48.12 19.10
CA GLU A 125 -50.98 -48.12 17.64
C GLU A 125 -50.04 -47.13 16.95
N ALA A 126 -49.89 -45.93 17.52
CA ALA A 126 -48.94 -44.93 17.04
C ALA A 126 -47.49 -45.45 17.14
N GLN A 127 -47.12 -46.07 18.25
CA GLN A 127 -45.77 -46.62 18.44
C GLN A 127 -45.45 -47.74 17.44
N LEU A 128 -46.44 -48.56 17.07
CA LEU A 128 -46.29 -49.61 16.07
C LEU A 128 -46.00 -49.07 14.67
N VAL A 129 -46.73 -48.04 14.26
CA VAL A 129 -46.52 -47.35 12.98
C VAL A 129 -45.15 -46.67 12.96
N LEU A 130 -44.74 -46.06 14.08
CA LEU A 130 -43.42 -45.43 14.21
C LEU A 130 -42.26 -46.43 14.07
N GLU A 131 -42.39 -47.66 14.57
CA GLU A 131 -41.37 -48.70 14.36
C GLU A 131 -41.31 -49.11 12.88
N GLY A 132 -42.46 -49.20 12.21
CA GLY A 132 -42.54 -49.44 10.77
C GLY A 132 -41.85 -48.34 9.96
N CYS A 133 -42.04 -47.08 10.36
CA CYS A 133 -41.32 -45.95 9.78
C CYS A 133 -39.81 -46.01 10.06
N ARG A 134 -39.37 -46.39 11.27
CA ARG A 134 -37.94 -46.57 11.60
C ARG A 134 -37.28 -47.61 10.72
N LEU A 135 -38.01 -48.68 10.37
CA LEU A 135 -37.53 -49.69 9.44
C LEU A 135 -37.36 -49.13 8.02
N VAL A 136 -38.28 -48.29 7.55
CA VAL A 136 -38.16 -47.58 6.26
C VAL A 136 -36.99 -46.60 6.26
N VAL A 137 -36.84 -45.79 7.32
CA VAL A 137 -35.71 -44.86 7.49
C VAL A 137 -34.38 -45.63 7.45
N TRP A 138 -34.29 -46.72 8.23
CA TRP A 138 -33.12 -47.59 8.21
C TRP A 138 -32.86 -48.20 6.82
N ALA A 139 -33.90 -48.59 6.08
CA ALA A 139 -33.76 -49.15 4.75
C ALA A 139 -33.12 -48.17 3.76
N VAL A 140 -33.46 -46.88 3.86
CA VAL A 140 -32.83 -45.80 3.07
C VAL A 140 -31.38 -45.54 3.54
N GLU A 141 -31.17 -45.41 4.84
CA GLU A 141 -29.84 -45.16 5.44
C GLU A 141 -28.82 -46.30 5.24
N SER A 142 -29.26 -47.54 5.12
CA SER A 142 -28.35 -48.69 4.97
C SER A 142 -28.31 -49.27 3.57
N GLY A 143 -29.36 -49.02 2.79
CA GLY A 143 -29.44 -49.39 1.37
C GLY A 143 -28.68 -48.43 0.47
N HIS A 144 -28.41 -47.18 0.89
CA HIS A 144 -27.66 -46.22 0.07
C HIS A 144 -26.16 -46.55 0.05
N GLY A 145 -25.67 -47.00 -1.11
CA GLY A 145 -24.24 -47.05 -1.44
C GLY A 145 -23.84 -46.04 -2.52
N LYS A 146 -24.82 -45.33 -3.10
CA LYS A 146 -24.70 -44.32 -4.17
C LYS A 146 -25.68 -43.17 -3.94
N GLN A 147 -25.42 -42.02 -4.57
CA GLN A 147 -26.17 -40.77 -4.49
C GLN A 147 -27.65 -40.96 -4.88
N LEU A 148 -28.59 -40.32 -4.17
CA LEU A 148 -30.02 -40.35 -4.50
C LEU A 148 -30.29 -39.48 -5.74
N SER A 149 -31.02 -40.01 -6.72
CA SER A 149 -31.55 -39.22 -7.82
C SER A 149 -32.61 -38.25 -7.31
N GLY A 150 -32.80 -37.13 -8.00
CA GLY A 150 -33.74 -36.10 -7.56
C GLY A 150 -35.19 -36.57 -7.36
N PRO A 151 -35.79 -37.39 -8.24
CA PRO A 151 -37.12 -37.95 -8.01
C PRO A 151 -37.21 -38.86 -6.78
N VAL A 152 -36.17 -39.65 -6.50
CA VAL A 152 -36.09 -40.52 -5.32
C VAL A 152 -35.95 -39.68 -4.05
N LEU A 153 -35.18 -38.58 -4.10
CA LEU A 153 -35.05 -37.63 -3.00
C LEU A 153 -36.40 -36.95 -2.66
N LEU A 154 -37.17 -36.55 -3.67
CA LEU A 154 -38.51 -35.98 -3.44
C LEU A 154 -39.50 -37.01 -2.86
N ALA A 155 -39.46 -38.25 -3.33
CA ALA A 155 -40.27 -39.32 -2.75
C ALA A 155 -39.87 -39.61 -1.29
N TRP A 156 -38.57 -39.54 -0.98
CA TRP A 156 -38.04 -39.63 0.38
C TRP A 156 -38.54 -38.48 1.25
N PHE A 157 -38.51 -37.24 0.77
CA PHE A 157 -39.04 -36.08 1.49
C PHE A 157 -40.54 -36.18 1.76
N SER A 158 -41.33 -36.63 0.77
CA SER A 158 -42.76 -36.85 1.00
C SER A 158 -43.04 -37.89 2.09
N PHE A 159 -42.23 -38.95 2.16
CA PHE A 159 -42.32 -39.91 3.27
C PHE A 159 -41.90 -39.28 4.61
N LEU A 160 -40.80 -38.51 4.62
CA LEU A 160 -40.32 -37.84 5.83
C LEU A 160 -41.32 -36.83 6.39
N GLU A 161 -42.01 -36.05 5.55
CA GLU A 161 -43.05 -35.10 6.00
C GLU A 161 -44.17 -35.81 6.79
N GLU A 162 -44.73 -36.88 6.22
CA GLU A 162 -45.79 -37.67 6.88
C GLU A 162 -45.29 -38.34 8.16
N HIS A 163 -44.04 -38.85 8.13
CA HIS A 163 -43.43 -39.46 9.31
C HIS A 163 -43.18 -38.44 10.43
N GLN A 164 -42.72 -37.24 10.09
CA GLN A 164 -42.52 -36.12 11.03
C GLN A 164 -43.85 -35.69 11.65
N GLU A 165 -44.91 -35.61 10.85
CA GLU A 165 -46.25 -35.29 11.36
C GLU A 165 -46.74 -36.36 12.36
N CYS A 166 -46.52 -37.65 12.06
CA CYS A 166 -46.84 -38.75 12.98
C CYS A 166 -46.06 -38.64 14.30
N LEU A 167 -44.76 -38.34 14.23
CA LEU A 167 -43.92 -38.11 15.42
C LEU A 167 -44.43 -36.94 16.25
N LEU A 168 -44.73 -35.80 15.62
CA LEU A 168 -45.24 -34.60 16.30
C LEU A 168 -46.61 -34.82 16.95
N LYS A 169 -47.54 -35.51 16.28
CA LYS A 169 -48.85 -35.87 16.85
C LYS A 169 -48.69 -36.76 18.08
N THR A 170 -47.83 -37.78 17.99
CA THR A 170 -47.55 -38.69 19.10
C THR A 170 -46.95 -37.93 20.30
N MET A 171 -46.01 -37.02 20.06
CA MET A 171 -45.39 -36.19 21.10
C MET A 171 -46.34 -35.19 21.79
N LYS A 172 -47.50 -34.87 21.20
CA LYS A 172 -48.49 -33.94 21.79
C LYS A 172 -49.42 -34.61 22.81
N LYS A 173 -49.42 -35.94 22.90
CA LYS A 173 -50.27 -36.67 23.83
C LYS A 173 -49.75 -36.58 25.27
N ASN A 174 -50.65 -36.38 26.22
CA ASN A 174 -50.33 -36.16 27.65
C ASN A 174 -49.89 -37.43 28.39
N SER A 175 -50.05 -38.61 27.80
CA SER A 175 -49.80 -39.93 28.41
C SER A 175 -48.33 -40.36 28.39
N LEU A 176 -47.44 -39.66 27.69
CA LEU A 176 -46.04 -40.07 27.48
C LEU A 176 -45.11 -39.68 28.63
N CYS A 177 -44.21 -40.60 28.98
CA CYS A 177 -43.10 -40.32 29.90
C CYS A 177 -42.09 -39.35 29.25
N GLN A 178 -41.46 -38.49 30.06
CA GLN A 178 -40.48 -37.51 29.61
C GLN A 178 -39.32 -38.15 28.81
N ALA A 179 -38.87 -39.34 29.21
CA ALA A 179 -37.79 -40.07 28.52
C ALA A 179 -38.19 -40.57 27.11
N GLU A 180 -39.45 -40.97 26.94
CA GLU A 180 -39.96 -41.40 25.64
C GLU A 180 -40.16 -40.19 24.72
N ARG A 181 -40.63 -39.07 25.27
CA ARG A 181 -40.76 -37.81 24.55
C ARG A 181 -39.41 -37.30 24.04
N SER A 182 -38.36 -37.32 24.87
CA SER A 182 -37.01 -36.93 24.45
C SER A 182 -36.43 -37.88 23.38
N ARG A 183 -36.73 -39.19 23.46
CA ARG A 183 -36.31 -40.17 22.44
C ARG A 183 -36.98 -39.91 21.09
N LEU A 184 -38.29 -39.62 21.09
CA LEU A 184 -39.03 -39.29 19.87
C LEU A 184 -38.56 -37.97 19.26
N GLN A 185 -38.30 -36.95 20.10
CA GLN A 185 -37.68 -35.69 19.68
C GLN A 185 -36.32 -35.91 19.02
N GLN A 186 -35.46 -36.74 19.62
CA GLN A 186 -34.15 -37.04 19.04
C GLN A 186 -34.29 -37.76 17.68
N THR A 187 -35.24 -38.70 17.55
CA THR A 187 -35.53 -39.37 16.27
C THR A 187 -36.00 -38.36 15.22
N LEU A 188 -36.90 -37.44 15.58
CA LEU A 188 -37.38 -36.38 14.70
C LEU A 188 -36.22 -35.53 14.15
N CYS A 189 -35.34 -35.05 15.04
CA CYS A 189 -34.19 -34.23 14.64
C CYS A 189 -33.18 -34.99 13.77
N ILE A 190 -32.93 -36.28 14.05
CA ILE A 190 -32.03 -37.11 13.23
C ILE A 190 -32.60 -37.30 11.81
N ASN A 191 -33.89 -37.56 11.69
CA ASN A 191 -34.56 -37.75 10.39
C ASN A 191 -34.47 -36.47 9.54
N ILE A 192 -34.72 -35.30 10.15
CA ILE A 192 -34.59 -34.01 9.45
C ILE A 192 -33.12 -33.78 9.04
N TYR A 193 -32.16 -33.99 9.95
CA TYR A 193 -30.73 -33.87 9.68
C TYR A 193 -30.30 -34.72 8.46
N GLN A 194 -30.76 -35.97 8.37
CA GLN A 194 -30.46 -36.84 7.23
C GLN A 194 -31.06 -36.32 5.93
N GLY A 195 -32.24 -35.69 5.98
CA GLY A 195 -32.82 -34.97 4.85
C GLY A 195 -31.86 -33.92 4.28
N PHE A 196 -31.21 -33.13 5.13
CA PHE A 196 -30.19 -32.16 4.72
C PHE A 196 -28.93 -32.81 4.14
N VAL A 197 -28.46 -33.91 4.74
CA VAL A 197 -27.29 -34.65 4.23
C VAL A 197 -27.55 -35.16 2.82
N PHE A 198 -28.69 -35.83 2.59
CA PHE A 198 -29.04 -36.34 1.27
C PHE A 198 -29.29 -35.21 0.25
N ALA A 199 -29.91 -34.09 0.66
CA ALA A 199 -30.03 -32.92 -0.21
C ALA A 199 -28.67 -32.40 -0.67
N TYR A 200 -27.71 -32.31 0.26
CA TYR A 200 -26.37 -31.84 -0.05
C TYR A 200 -25.60 -32.81 -0.96
N GLU A 201 -25.67 -34.12 -0.70
CA GLU A 201 -25.06 -35.14 -1.55
C GLU A 201 -25.63 -35.15 -2.97
N SER A 202 -26.97 -35.09 -3.10
CA SER A 202 -27.65 -34.99 -4.39
C SER A 202 -27.31 -33.68 -5.12
N LEU A 203 -27.11 -32.58 -4.38
CA LEU A 203 -26.65 -31.31 -4.95
C LEU A 203 -25.21 -31.43 -5.48
N LEU A 204 -24.28 -32.02 -4.72
CA LEU A 204 -22.90 -32.24 -5.18
C LEU A 204 -22.85 -33.16 -6.41
N ALA A 205 -23.74 -34.13 -6.47
CA ALA A 205 -23.90 -35.10 -7.55
C ALA A 205 -24.55 -34.54 -8.83
N SER A 206 -24.87 -33.24 -8.89
CA SER A 206 -25.59 -32.61 -10.01
C SER A 206 -26.96 -33.24 -10.31
N GLN A 207 -27.59 -33.88 -9.31
CA GLN A 207 -28.93 -34.48 -9.47
C GLN A 207 -30.07 -33.44 -9.36
N LEU A 208 -29.74 -32.18 -9.04
CA LEU A 208 -30.68 -31.08 -8.78
C LEU A 208 -30.46 -29.91 -9.76
N GLU A 209 -30.16 -30.20 -11.02
CA GLU A 209 -30.01 -29.16 -12.06
C GLU A 209 -31.34 -28.63 -12.59
N ASP A 210 -32.41 -29.43 -12.47
CA ASP A 210 -33.78 -28.98 -12.78
C ASP A 210 -34.28 -28.00 -11.70
N SER A 211 -34.71 -26.82 -12.16
CA SER A 211 -35.18 -25.71 -11.31
C SER A 211 -36.44 -26.07 -10.52
N GLU A 212 -37.37 -26.82 -11.12
CA GLU A 212 -38.61 -27.21 -10.45
C GLU A 212 -38.32 -28.23 -9.33
N MET A 213 -37.49 -29.22 -9.63
CA MET A 213 -37.03 -30.22 -8.67
C MET A 213 -36.25 -29.59 -7.50
N LEU A 214 -35.29 -28.70 -7.80
CA LEU A 214 -34.56 -27.96 -6.78
C LEU A 214 -35.51 -27.11 -5.93
N GLY A 215 -36.49 -26.44 -6.53
CA GLY A 215 -37.50 -25.65 -5.82
C GLY A 215 -38.26 -26.49 -4.79
N ARG A 216 -38.70 -27.70 -5.16
CA ARG A 216 -39.38 -28.62 -4.24
C ARG A 216 -38.48 -29.14 -3.11
N VAL A 217 -37.22 -29.46 -3.42
CA VAL A 217 -36.21 -29.83 -2.40
C VAL A 217 -35.99 -28.69 -1.41
N MET A 218 -35.92 -27.45 -1.91
CA MET A 218 -35.73 -26.26 -1.09
C MET A 218 -36.92 -25.97 -0.18
N LEU A 219 -38.16 -26.15 -0.66
CA LEU A 219 -39.37 -25.99 0.16
C LEU A 219 -39.35 -26.90 1.39
N TYR A 220 -39.02 -28.18 1.19
CA TYR A 220 -38.88 -29.13 2.30
C TYR A 220 -37.76 -28.71 3.27
N CYS A 221 -36.59 -28.34 2.75
CA CYS A 221 -35.45 -27.93 3.59
C CYS A 221 -35.78 -26.67 4.41
N GLN A 222 -36.46 -25.67 3.81
CA GLN A 222 -36.88 -24.46 4.51
C GLN A 222 -37.92 -24.76 5.59
N ALA A 223 -38.94 -25.56 5.28
CA ALA A 223 -40.01 -25.91 6.22
C ALA A 223 -39.48 -26.68 7.44
N THR A 224 -38.47 -27.53 7.24
CA THR A 224 -37.94 -28.40 8.30
C THR A 224 -36.75 -27.81 9.07
N ALA A 225 -36.03 -26.83 8.51
CA ALA A 225 -34.89 -26.18 9.18
C ALA A 225 -35.29 -25.57 10.53
N GLY A 226 -36.32 -24.73 10.56
CA GLY A 226 -36.76 -24.05 11.78
C GLY A 226 -37.32 -25.01 12.82
N LEU A 227 -38.05 -26.05 12.36
CA LEU A 227 -38.56 -27.11 13.23
C LEU A 227 -37.42 -27.88 13.89
N MET A 228 -36.40 -28.28 13.13
CA MET A 228 -35.25 -29.01 13.64
C MET A 228 -34.53 -28.21 14.73
N MET A 229 -34.26 -26.92 14.48
CA MET A 229 -33.59 -26.07 15.46
C MET A 229 -34.43 -25.89 16.74
N THR A 230 -35.74 -25.65 16.61
CA THR A 230 -36.64 -25.48 17.77
C THR A 230 -36.70 -26.73 18.66
N GLU A 231 -36.74 -27.92 18.06
CA GLU A 231 -36.78 -29.18 18.82
C GLU A 231 -35.41 -29.55 19.40
N LEU A 232 -34.31 -29.22 18.73
CA LEU A 232 -32.96 -29.44 19.25
C LEU A 232 -32.67 -28.63 20.51
N HIS A 233 -33.18 -27.40 20.60
CA HIS A 233 -33.04 -26.58 21.81
C HIS A 233 -33.79 -27.14 23.02
N LYS A 234 -34.82 -27.98 22.80
CA LYS A 234 -35.53 -28.68 23.88
C LYS A 234 -34.78 -29.93 24.35
N LEU A 235 -33.79 -30.38 23.59
CA LEU A 235 -32.96 -31.54 23.89
C LEU A 235 -31.63 -31.10 24.51
N SER A 236 -31.14 -31.83 25.52
CA SER A 236 -29.81 -31.63 26.09
C SER A 236 -28.67 -32.24 25.24
N ASN A 237 -28.85 -32.38 23.92
CA ASN A 237 -27.91 -33.06 23.01
C ASN A 237 -27.22 -32.08 22.06
N GLU A 238 -26.18 -31.42 22.57
CA GLU A 238 -25.44 -30.40 21.84
C GLU A 238 -24.69 -30.94 20.61
N ASN A 239 -24.25 -32.21 20.64
CA ASN A 239 -23.58 -32.84 19.50
C ASN A 239 -24.48 -32.93 18.25
N LEU A 240 -25.78 -33.18 18.45
CA LEU A 240 -26.72 -33.26 17.33
C LEU A 240 -27.00 -31.86 16.76
N LEU A 241 -27.06 -30.84 17.62
CA LEU A 241 -27.20 -29.45 17.20
C LEU A 241 -26.01 -28.99 16.36
N ILE A 242 -24.78 -29.29 16.78
CA ILE A 242 -23.57 -29.00 16.01
C ILE A 242 -23.63 -29.64 14.62
N LYS A 243 -24.06 -30.91 14.53
CA LYS A 243 -24.21 -31.62 13.24
C LYS A 243 -25.26 -30.97 12.35
N ALA A 244 -26.38 -30.54 12.92
CA ALA A 244 -27.45 -29.84 12.21
C ALA A 244 -26.96 -28.51 11.60
N VAL A 245 -26.27 -27.67 12.39
CA VAL A 245 -25.66 -26.41 11.93
C VAL A 245 -24.71 -26.67 10.75
N ILE A 246 -23.87 -27.70 10.84
CA ILE A 246 -22.92 -28.07 9.78
C ILE A 246 -23.66 -28.54 8.51
N ALA A 247 -24.66 -29.40 8.64
CA ALA A 247 -25.39 -29.93 7.49
C ALA A 247 -26.11 -28.82 6.69
N VAL A 248 -26.83 -27.94 7.39
CA VAL A 248 -27.50 -26.79 6.77
C VAL A 248 -26.48 -25.85 6.13
N SER A 249 -25.38 -25.54 6.82
CA SER A 249 -24.31 -24.68 6.28
C SER A 249 -23.62 -25.29 5.05
N ASN A 250 -23.44 -26.61 5.00
CA ASN A 250 -22.85 -27.29 3.85
C ASN A 250 -23.78 -27.23 2.63
N LEU A 251 -25.09 -27.47 2.83
CA LEU A 251 -26.08 -27.33 1.77
C LEU A 251 -26.11 -25.90 1.21
N ALA A 252 -26.17 -24.89 2.08
CA ALA A 252 -26.13 -23.49 1.70
C ALA A 252 -24.82 -23.11 0.97
N CYS A 253 -23.68 -23.63 1.43
CA CYS A 253 -22.38 -23.44 0.77
C CYS A 253 -22.36 -24.09 -0.63
N GLY A 254 -22.97 -25.27 -0.80
CA GLY A 254 -23.10 -25.93 -2.10
C GLY A 254 -23.94 -25.10 -3.08
N LEU A 255 -25.05 -24.53 -2.60
CA LEU A 255 -25.90 -23.62 -3.38
C LEU A 255 -25.16 -22.33 -3.75
N PHE A 256 -24.42 -21.75 -2.80
CA PHE A 256 -23.58 -20.57 -3.04
C PHE A 256 -22.55 -20.81 -4.14
N ASN A 257 -21.83 -21.94 -4.10
CA ASN A 257 -20.83 -22.28 -5.12
C ASN A 257 -21.44 -22.46 -6.52
N ARG A 258 -22.73 -22.82 -6.60
CA ARG A 258 -23.51 -22.90 -7.85
C ARG A 258 -24.16 -21.57 -8.26
N ARG A 259 -23.86 -20.46 -7.58
CA ARG A 259 -24.43 -19.11 -7.78
C ARG A 259 -25.94 -19.01 -7.50
N LEU A 260 -26.49 -19.94 -6.72
CA LEU A 260 -27.89 -19.96 -6.28
C LEU A 260 -28.04 -19.20 -4.96
N TYR A 261 -27.81 -17.88 -5.01
CA TYR A 261 -27.63 -17.07 -3.81
C TYR A 261 -28.90 -16.89 -2.99
N ASP A 262 -30.06 -16.69 -3.62
CA ASP A 262 -31.35 -16.53 -2.91
C ASP A 262 -31.76 -17.82 -2.20
N GLN A 263 -31.60 -18.97 -2.87
CA GLN A 263 -31.87 -20.28 -2.28
C GLN A 263 -30.94 -20.55 -1.11
N ALA A 264 -29.63 -20.29 -1.27
CA ALA A 264 -28.68 -20.41 -0.18
C ALA A 264 -29.07 -19.52 1.02
N PHE A 265 -29.37 -18.25 0.76
CA PHE A 265 -29.74 -17.25 1.77
C PHE A 265 -30.95 -17.67 2.59
N SER A 266 -32.01 -18.15 1.93
CA SER A 266 -33.25 -18.56 2.61
C SER A 266 -33.04 -19.65 3.68
N LEU A 267 -32.04 -20.52 3.52
CA LEU A 267 -31.70 -21.55 4.50
C LEU A 267 -30.85 -21.00 5.65
N VAL A 268 -29.80 -20.23 5.34
CA VAL A 268 -28.96 -19.66 6.39
C VAL A 268 -29.68 -18.59 7.20
N GLU A 269 -30.65 -17.88 6.62
CA GLU A 269 -31.48 -16.92 7.36
C GLU A 269 -32.22 -17.59 8.54
N ILE A 270 -32.82 -18.75 8.31
CA ILE A 270 -33.54 -19.50 9.34
C ILE A 270 -32.57 -19.91 10.45
N LEU A 271 -31.42 -20.46 10.07
CA LEU A 271 -30.40 -20.94 10.99
C LEU A 271 -29.80 -19.78 11.82
N CYS A 272 -29.41 -18.68 11.18
CA CYS A 272 -28.77 -17.56 11.86
C CYS A 272 -29.74 -16.83 12.82
N LYS A 273 -31.02 -16.67 12.45
CA LYS A 273 -32.04 -16.09 13.36
C LYS A 273 -32.22 -16.91 14.63
N ASP A 274 -32.14 -18.22 14.51
CA ASP A 274 -32.24 -19.13 15.65
C ASP A 274 -30.97 -19.07 16.54
N LEU A 275 -29.78 -19.12 15.93
CA LEU A 275 -28.50 -18.99 16.63
C LEU A 275 -28.34 -17.65 17.37
N CYS A 276 -28.90 -16.55 16.83
CA CYS A 276 -28.94 -15.26 17.53
C CYS A 276 -29.80 -15.27 18.80
N ARG A 277 -30.83 -16.13 18.86
CA ARG A 277 -31.73 -16.23 20.02
C ARG A 277 -31.17 -17.16 21.08
N THR A 278 -30.58 -18.27 20.65
CA THR A 278 -30.09 -19.33 21.54
C THR A 278 -28.80 -19.91 20.97
N CYS A 279 -27.66 -19.49 21.50
CA CYS A 279 -26.36 -19.99 21.07
C CYS A 279 -25.82 -21.02 22.08
N PRO A 280 -25.55 -22.27 21.69
CA PRO A 280 -25.00 -23.28 22.60
C PRO A 280 -23.52 -23.03 22.89
N MET A 281 -23.14 -23.15 24.16
CA MET A 281 -21.76 -22.88 24.63
C MET A 281 -20.70 -23.83 24.03
N SER A 282 -21.09 -25.02 23.57
CA SER A 282 -20.18 -26.00 22.94
C SER A 282 -19.95 -25.79 21.45
N LEU A 283 -20.64 -24.83 20.82
CA LEU A 283 -20.42 -24.50 19.42
C LEU A 283 -19.15 -23.65 19.28
N SER A 284 -18.13 -24.21 18.64
CA SER A 284 -16.90 -23.47 18.33
C SER A 284 -17.19 -22.25 17.46
N VAL A 285 -16.47 -21.15 17.68
CA VAL A 285 -16.66 -19.88 16.95
C VAL A 285 -16.57 -20.06 15.43
N GLU A 286 -15.66 -20.89 14.91
CA GLU A 286 -15.56 -21.17 13.47
C GLU A 286 -16.87 -21.73 12.87
N ARG A 287 -17.55 -22.60 13.61
CA ARG A 287 -18.81 -23.22 13.18
C ARG A 287 -19.99 -22.27 13.30
N LEU A 288 -19.96 -21.37 14.28
CA LEU A 288 -20.93 -20.29 14.42
C LEU A 288 -20.77 -19.25 13.29
N SER A 289 -19.54 -18.86 12.97
CA SER A 289 -19.23 -17.83 11.97
C SER A 289 -19.61 -18.22 10.55
N ARG A 290 -19.47 -19.49 10.18
CA ARG A 290 -19.71 -19.97 8.81
C ARG A 290 -21.11 -19.64 8.24
N PRO A 291 -22.23 -19.93 8.93
CA PRO A 291 -23.56 -19.59 8.41
C PRO A 291 -23.78 -18.07 8.28
N PHE A 292 -23.26 -17.26 9.21
CA PHE A 292 -23.33 -15.79 9.10
C PHE A 292 -22.51 -15.24 7.93
N MET A 293 -21.27 -15.72 7.76
CA MET A 293 -20.44 -15.40 6.60
C MET A 293 -21.18 -15.70 5.29
N LEU A 294 -21.84 -16.86 5.19
CA LEU A 294 -22.64 -17.24 4.02
C LEU A 294 -23.84 -16.30 3.84
N ALA A 295 -24.55 -15.90 4.90
CA ALA A 295 -25.67 -14.96 4.84
C ALA A 295 -25.25 -13.58 4.30
N VAL A 296 -24.09 -13.07 4.76
CA VAL A 296 -23.51 -11.82 4.28
C VAL A 296 -23.07 -11.94 2.81
N GLN A 297 -22.33 -12.99 2.47
CA GLN A 297 -21.83 -13.18 1.10
C GLN A 297 -22.95 -13.42 0.09
N THR A 298 -23.98 -14.20 0.43
CA THR A 298 -25.14 -14.41 -0.45
C THR A 298 -25.88 -13.10 -0.71
N SER A 299 -26.18 -12.32 0.34
CA SER A 299 -26.85 -11.02 0.22
C SER A 299 -26.03 -10.02 -0.61
N ARG A 300 -24.72 -9.96 -0.37
CA ARG A 300 -23.78 -9.11 -1.11
C ARG A 300 -23.70 -9.48 -2.60
N ARG A 301 -23.72 -10.77 -2.94
CA ARG A 301 -23.68 -11.24 -4.34
C ARG A 301 -24.97 -10.99 -5.10
N VAL A 302 -26.12 -10.94 -4.40
CA VAL A 302 -27.43 -10.55 -4.97
C VAL A 302 -27.53 -9.03 -5.16
N GLY A 303 -26.66 -8.24 -4.53
CA GLY A 303 -26.69 -6.78 -4.57
C GLY A 303 -27.55 -6.13 -3.49
N GLN A 304 -28.06 -6.90 -2.52
CA GLN A 304 -28.79 -6.38 -1.36
C GLN A 304 -27.82 -5.99 -0.25
N LEU A 305 -27.13 -4.86 -0.46
CA LEU A 305 -26.01 -4.43 0.39
C LEU A 305 -26.46 -4.07 1.81
N GLU A 306 -27.60 -3.39 1.97
CA GLU A 306 -28.17 -3.06 3.29
C GLU A 306 -28.39 -4.32 4.14
N ARG A 307 -29.06 -5.32 3.55
CA ARG A 307 -29.27 -6.62 4.18
C ARG A 307 -27.95 -7.29 4.56
N ALA A 308 -26.94 -7.23 3.70
CA ALA A 308 -25.63 -7.80 3.97
C ALA A 308 -24.95 -7.12 5.18
N LEU A 309 -25.07 -5.79 5.31
CA LEU A 309 -24.56 -5.03 6.45
C LEU A 309 -25.29 -5.41 7.75
N ASP A 310 -26.61 -5.54 7.72
CA ASP A 310 -27.40 -5.93 8.90
C ASP A 310 -27.03 -7.34 9.38
N TRP A 311 -26.72 -8.28 8.47
CA TRP A 311 -26.22 -9.61 8.85
C TRP A 311 -24.84 -9.60 9.48
N VAL A 312 -23.97 -8.63 9.12
CA VAL A 312 -22.70 -8.46 9.84
C VAL A 312 -22.95 -8.03 11.28
N ILE A 313 -23.90 -7.10 11.51
CA ILE A 313 -24.25 -6.68 12.88
C ILE A 313 -24.84 -7.85 13.68
N LEU A 314 -25.72 -8.66 13.08
CA LEU A 314 -26.26 -9.86 13.73
C LEU A 314 -25.15 -10.89 14.03
N TRP A 315 -24.18 -11.05 13.13
CA TRP A 315 -23.02 -11.91 13.36
C TRP A 315 -22.19 -11.43 14.54
N LEU A 316 -21.86 -10.14 14.59
CA LEU A 316 -21.13 -9.55 15.71
C LEU A 316 -21.90 -9.72 17.02
N LYS A 317 -23.22 -9.48 17.04
CA LYS A 317 -24.07 -9.73 18.22
C LYS A 317 -24.03 -11.21 18.66
N ALA A 318 -24.04 -12.16 17.71
CA ALA A 318 -24.02 -13.58 18.01
C ALA A 318 -22.69 -14.09 18.61
N LEU A 319 -21.58 -13.36 18.41
CA LEU A 319 -20.28 -13.72 19.00
C LEU A 319 -20.22 -13.50 20.53
N GLY A 320 -21.09 -12.66 21.09
CA GLY A 320 -21.15 -12.39 22.53
C GLY A 320 -19.80 -11.92 23.09
N ASP A 321 -19.34 -12.56 24.18
CA ASP A 321 -18.07 -12.21 24.84
C ASP A 321 -16.82 -12.46 23.96
N ASN A 322 -16.96 -13.23 22.88
CA ASN A 322 -15.86 -13.58 21.97
C ASN A 322 -15.64 -12.56 20.84
N ILE A 323 -16.39 -11.44 20.81
CA ILE A 323 -16.31 -10.43 19.73
C ILE A 323 -14.88 -9.96 19.50
N THR A 324 -14.16 -9.54 20.55
CA THR A 324 -12.83 -8.92 20.39
C THR A 324 -11.78 -9.89 19.83
N ALA A 325 -11.97 -11.20 19.99
CA ALA A 325 -11.08 -12.22 19.45
C ALA A 325 -11.40 -12.59 17.99
N HIS A 326 -12.64 -12.41 17.54
CA HIS A 326 -13.12 -12.93 16.25
C HIS A 326 -13.81 -11.90 15.34
N MET A 327 -13.74 -10.60 15.68
CA MET A 327 -14.35 -9.52 14.91
C MET A 327 -13.72 -9.26 13.54
N ALA A 328 -12.45 -9.64 13.32
CA ALA A 328 -11.69 -9.26 12.13
C ALA A 328 -12.33 -9.71 10.80
N GLU A 329 -12.89 -10.93 10.75
CA GLU A 329 -13.54 -11.45 9.54
C GLU A 329 -14.90 -10.76 9.25
N PRO A 330 -15.85 -10.65 10.20
CA PRO A 330 -17.07 -9.86 10.02
C PRO A 330 -16.78 -8.42 9.61
N VAL A 331 -15.84 -7.74 10.28
CA VAL A 331 -15.48 -6.35 9.97
C VAL A 331 -14.84 -6.22 8.59
N SER A 332 -14.04 -7.21 8.15
CA SER A 332 -13.54 -7.24 6.77
C SER A 332 -14.68 -7.33 5.75
N LEU A 333 -15.71 -8.13 6.02
CA LEU A 333 -16.89 -8.23 5.16
C LEU A 333 -17.76 -6.96 5.20
N TRP A 334 -17.85 -6.28 6.35
CA TRP A 334 -18.47 -4.96 6.47
C TRP A 334 -17.83 -3.96 5.50
N VAL A 335 -16.51 -3.80 5.58
CA VAL A 335 -15.75 -2.88 4.72
C VAL A 335 -15.87 -3.28 3.24
N LYS A 336 -15.75 -4.57 2.89
CA LYS A 336 -15.92 -5.05 1.51
C LYS A 336 -17.31 -4.76 0.94
N THR A 337 -18.35 -4.86 1.78
CA THR A 337 -19.73 -4.54 1.38
C THR A 337 -19.90 -3.04 1.15
N LYS A 338 -19.32 -2.19 2.01
CA LYS A 338 -19.33 -0.73 1.84
C LYS A 338 -18.54 -0.26 0.61
N ILE A 339 -17.45 -0.94 0.26
CA ILE A 339 -16.72 -0.68 -1.01
C ILE A 339 -17.61 -1.00 -2.22
N ASP A 340 -18.41 -2.06 -2.16
CA ASP A 340 -19.38 -2.34 -3.23
C ASP A 340 -20.50 -1.29 -3.27
N ALA A 341 -20.95 -0.77 -2.11
CA ALA A 341 -21.90 0.34 -2.04
C ALA A 341 -21.34 1.63 -2.65
N ALA A 342 -20.04 1.89 -2.47
CA ALA A 342 -19.36 3.00 -3.13
C ALA A 342 -19.35 2.86 -4.65
N ARG A 343 -19.25 1.63 -5.18
CA ARG A 343 -19.31 1.38 -6.64
C ARG A 343 -20.72 1.56 -7.20
N THR A 344 -21.75 1.26 -6.43
CA THR A 344 -23.16 1.47 -6.81
C THR A 344 -23.68 2.87 -6.49
N SER A 345 -22.84 3.77 -5.96
CA SER A 345 -23.18 5.14 -5.56
C SER A 345 -24.23 5.24 -4.44
N GLU A 346 -24.33 4.23 -3.57
CA GLU A 346 -25.23 4.20 -2.41
C GLU A 346 -24.56 4.85 -1.18
N GLU A 347 -24.50 6.18 -1.17
CA GLU A 347 -23.74 6.96 -0.18
C GLU A 347 -24.21 6.77 1.29
N ASP A 348 -25.49 6.48 1.55
CA ASP A 348 -25.98 6.26 2.93
C ASP A 348 -25.37 4.99 3.53
N LEU A 349 -25.37 3.90 2.76
CA LEU A 349 -24.80 2.62 3.18
C LEU A 349 -23.27 2.68 3.21
N ARG A 350 -22.67 3.39 2.24
CA ARG A 350 -21.22 3.61 2.18
C ARG A 350 -20.70 4.33 3.43
N LEU A 351 -21.45 5.27 3.99
CA LEU A 351 -20.98 6.10 5.11
C LEU A 351 -21.43 5.62 6.50
N ARG A 352 -22.32 4.63 6.58
CA ARG A 352 -22.78 3.98 7.82
C ARG A 352 -21.62 3.29 8.54
N THR A 353 -21.28 3.71 9.74
CA THR A 353 -20.23 3.09 10.59
C THR A 353 -20.76 1.87 11.35
N LEU A 354 -19.88 1.05 11.94
CA LEU A 354 -20.33 -0.06 12.80
C LEU A 354 -21.20 0.44 13.95
N ARG A 355 -20.86 1.59 14.55
CA ARG A 355 -21.67 2.20 15.63
C ARG A 355 -23.08 2.53 15.15
N ASP A 356 -23.23 3.12 13.97
CA ASP A 356 -24.56 3.34 13.35
C ASP A 356 -25.27 2.01 13.05
N GLY A 357 -24.51 0.97 12.73
CA GLY A 357 -24.97 -0.39 12.52
C GLY A 357 -25.70 -0.98 13.73
N PHE A 358 -25.12 -0.83 14.93
CA PHE A 358 -25.69 -1.31 16.18
C PHE A 358 -26.92 -0.51 16.64
N GLY A 359 -27.07 0.75 16.20
CA GLY A 359 -28.20 1.60 16.56
C GLY A 359 -28.28 1.83 18.08
N PRO A 360 -29.44 1.64 18.74
CA PRO A 360 -29.56 1.81 20.19
C PRO A 360 -28.92 0.67 21.00
N ASP A 361 -28.66 -0.49 20.39
CA ASP A 361 -28.10 -1.68 21.05
C ASP A 361 -26.57 -1.67 21.02
N VAL A 362 -25.94 -0.57 21.41
CA VAL A 362 -24.48 -0.43 21.37
C VAL A 362 -23.85 -1.34 22.44
N PRO A 363 -22.85 -2.19 22.10
CA PRO A 363 -22.10 -2.97 23.09
C PRO A 363 -21.31 -2.08 24.06
N ASP A 364 -20.71 -2.71 25.09
CA ASP A 364 -19.84 -2.03 26.05
C ASP A 364 -18.80 -1.13 25.36
N GLU A 365 -18.49 0.00 25.99
CA GLU A 365 -17.59 1.03 25.45
C GLU A 365 -16.26 0.44 24.96
N LYS A 366 -15.66 -0.48 25.73
CA LYS A 366 -14.38 -1.11 25.36
C LYS A 366 -14.51 -1.99 24.11
N VAL A 367 -15.61 -2.72 23.99
CA VAL A 367 -15.88 -3.58 22.82
C VAL A 367 -16.14 -2.73 21.59
N MET A 368 -16.88 -1.62 21.74
CA MET A 368 -17.14 -0.68 20.65
C MET A 368 -15.86 0.00 20.16
N LEU A 369 -14.96 0.41 21.06
CA LEU A 369 -13.64 0.93 20.69
C LEU A 369 -12.86 -0.10 19.85
N CYS A 370 -12.79 -1.35 20.29
CA CYS A 370 -12.12 -2.41 19.53
C CYS A 370 -12.74 -2.63 18.13
N LEU A 371 -14.07 -2.61 18.02
CA LEU A 371 -14.77 -2.78 16.74
C LEU A 371 -14.46 -1.64 15.76
N LEU A 372 -14.50 -0.39 16.22
CA LEU A 372 -14.21 0.78 15.40
C LEU A 372 -12.72 0.88 15.04
N GLU A 373 -11.80 0.48 15.94
CA GLU A 373 -10.38 0.34 15.63
C GLU A 373 -10.14 -0.69 14.52
N GLU A 374 -10.86 -1.82 14.55
CA GLU A 374 -10.78 -2.84 13.50
C GLU A 374 -11.43 -2.38 12.18
N GLU A 375 -12.53 -1.61 12.23
CA GLU A 375 -13.12 -0.99 11.04
C GLU A 375 -12.13 -0.03 10.38
N LEU A 376 -11.47 0.83 11.19
CA LEU A 376 -10.43 1.74 10.72
C LEU A 376 -9.22 0.98 10.14
N ARG A 377 -8.80 -0.12 10.78
CA ARG A 377 -7.72 -0.99 10.27
C ARG A 377 -8.08 -1.62 8.93
N ALA A 378 -9.29 -2.17 8.80
CA ALA A 378 -9.77 -2.77 7.57
C ALA A 378 -9.86 -1.74 6.42
N TYR A 379 -10.20 -0.47 6.70
CA TYR A 379 -10.16 0.60 5.69
C TYR A 379 -8.75 0.95 5.21
N LYS A 380 -7.75 0.87 6.08
CA LYS A 380 -6.34 1.10 5.70
C LYS A 380 -5.76 -0.02 4.83
N GLU A 381 -6.29 -1.23 4.97
CA GLU A 381 -5.90 -2.41 4.18
C GLU A 381 -6.67 -2.52 2.86
N ALA A 382 -7.78 -1.80 2.70
CA ALA A 382 -8.59 -1.80 1.50
C ALA A 382 -7.92 -1.08 0.32
N VAL A 383 -8.14 -1.59 -0.89
CA VAL A 383 -7.66 -0.98 -2.13
C VAL A 383 -8.64 0.10 -2.58
N GLY A 384 -8.27 1.38 -2.44
CA GLY A 384 -9.06 2.51 -2.92
C GLY A 384 -8.98 3.74 -2.02
N ASP A 385 -9.74 4.78 -2.34
CA ASP A 385 -9.93 5.95 -1.49
C ASP A 385 -11.02 5.66 -0.45
N THR A 386 -10.61 5.50 0.81
CA THR A 386 -11.48 5.22 1.97
C THR A 386 -11.49 6.37 2.99
N ALA A 387 -11.03 7.56 2.59
CA ALA A 387 -10.80 8.66 3.52
C ALA A 387 -12.08 9.14 4.22
N GLN A 388 -13.21 9.23 3.51
CA GLN A 388 -14.48 9.65 4.10
C GLN A 388 -14.97 8.65 5.15
N GLU A 389 -14.84 7.35 4.88
CA GLU A 389 -15.22 6.28 5.80
C GLU A 389 -14.32 6.27 7.04
N ARG A 390 -13.01 6.47 6.85
CA ARG A 390 -12.06 6.66 7.96
C ARG A 390 -12.39 7.88 8.79
N TYR A 391 -12.72 9.01 8.16
CA TYR A 391 -13.12 10.25 8.85
C TYR A 391 -14.35 10.01 9.74
N ASN A 392 -15.40 9.38 9.21
CA ASN A 392 -16.62 9.08 9.98
C ASN A 392 -16.36 8.12 11.14
N THR A 393 -15.54 7.08 10.92
CA THR A 393 -15.15 6.12 11.97
C THR A 393 -14.35 6.81 13.07
N LEU A 394 -13.44 7.73 12.70
CA LEU A 394 -12.64 8.52 13.65
C LEU A 394 -13.49 9.54 14.42
N CYS A 395 -14.55 10.10 13.81
CA CYS A 395 -15.52 10.93 14.53
C CYS A 395 -16.20 10.14 15.66
N ASP A 396 -16.63 8.91 15.40
CA ASP A 396 -17.24 8.06 16.44
C ASP A 396 -16.25 7.69 17.54
N LEU A 397 -15.01 7.36 17.18
CA LEU A 397 -13.93 7.09 18.14
C LEU A 397 -13.61 8.30 19.03
N LEU A 398 -13.58 9.51 18.46
CA LEU A 398 -13.32 10.75 19.18
C LEU A 398 -14.50 11.22 20.04
N GLU A 399 -15.72 10.79 19.71
CA GLU A 399 -16.91 11.02 20.54
C GLU A 399 -16.88 10.14 21.79
N ILE A 400 -16.49 8.87 21.66
CA ILE A 400 -16.25 7.97 22.80
C ILE A 400 -15.08 8.52 23.63
N CYS A 401 -13.93 8.74 22.99
CA CYS A 401 -12.73 9.30 23.62
C CYS A 401 -12.76 10.85 23.64
N HIS A 402 -13.78 11.43 24.24
CA HIS A 402 -13.91 12.88 24.43
C HIS A 402 -12.88 13.43 25.43
N GLU A 403 -12.71 14.76 25.48
CA GLU A 403 -11.68 15.45 26.28
C GLU A 403 -11.71 15.11 27.79
N GLU A 404 -12.89 14.83 28.33
CA GLU A 404 -13.10 14.53 29.76
C GLU A 404 -13.07 13.02 30.07
N SER A 405 -12.89 12.16 29.04
CA SER A 405 -12.82 10.72 29.21
C SER A 405 -11.50 10.28 29.85
N SER A 406 -11.48 9.07 30.43
CA SER A 406 -10.25 8.42 30.90
C SER A 406 -9.31 7.97 29.76
N HIS A 407 -9.68 8.21 28.51
CA HIS A 407 -9.01 7.71 27.31
C HIS A 407 -8.11 8.76 26.64
N SER A 408 -7.43 9.61 27.43
CA SER A 408 -6.54 10.69 26.96
C SER A 408 -5.53 10.23 25.90
N HIS A 409 -4.78 9.16 26.19
CA HIS A 409 -3.80 8.60 25.24
C HIS A 409 -4.46 8.11 23.94
N LEU A 410 -5.57 7.36 24.02
CA LEU A 410 -6.30 6.90 22.83
C LEU A 410 -6.85 8.07 21.99
N ARG A 411 -7.40 9.09 22.66
CA ARG A 411 -7.83 10.33 22.01
C ARG A 411 -6.70 10.94 21.20
N ALA A 412 -5.49 11.05 21.77
CA ALA A 412 -4.35 11.60 21.06
C ALA A 412 -3.97 10.79 19.81
N VAL A 413 -4.01 9.45 19.89
CA VAL A 413 -3.77 8.57 18.73
C VAL A 413 -4.82 8.79 17.64
N TYR A 414 -6.10 8.88 18.00
CA TYR A 414 -7.18 9.12 17.03
C TYR A 414 -7.13 10.52 16.42
N LEU A 415 -6.73 11.54 17.18
CA LEU A 415 -6.48 12.89 16.64
C LEU A 415 -5.31 12.88 15.64
N CYS A 416 -4.23 12.15 15.95
CA CYS A 416 -3.13 11.98 15.00
C CYS A 416 -3.59 11.27 13.72
N GLU A 417 -4.41 10.22 13.83
CA GLU A 417 -5.00 9.50 12.69
C GLU A 417 -5.96 10.37 11.87
N MET A 418 -6.74 11.23 12.54
CA MET A 418 -7.60 12.22 11.90
C MET A 418 -6.79 13.21 11.06
N ALA A 419 -5.65 13.67 11.57
CA ALA A 419 -4.76 14.55 10.81
C ALA A 419 -4.27 13.92 9.49
N GLN A 420 -4.01 12.60 9.48
CA GLN A 420 -3.58 11.88 8.26
C GLN A 420 -4.67 11.87 7.18
N VAL A 421 -5.94 11.91 7.59
CA VAL A 421 -7.09 11.93 6.68
C VAL A 421 -7.34 13.35 6.19
N VAL A 422 -7.37 14.32 7.09
CA VAL A 422 -7.70 15.73 6.80
C VAL A 422 -6.60 16.45 6.01
N VAL A 423 -5.34 16.02 6.08
CA VAL A 423 -4.24 16.69 5.37
C VAL A 423 -4.32 16.57 3.84
N TYR A 424 -4.95 15.51 3.34
CA TYR A 424 -4.96 15.19 1.89
C TYR A 424 -6.30 15.44 1.20
N GLN A 425 -7.34 15.78 1.95
CA GLN A 425 -8.67 16.01 1.42
C GLN A 425 -9.33 17.19 2.11
N ASP A 426 -10.19 17.90 1.38
CA ASP A 426 -10.91 19.04 1.92
C ASP A 426 -12.12 18.59 2.74
N PHE A 427 -12.02 18.78 4.06
CA PHE A 427 -13.08 18.53 5.03
C PHE A 427 -13.61 19.84 5.66
N SER A 428 -13.38 20.99 5.03
CA SER A 428 -13.74 22.31 5.58
C SER A 428 -15.23 22.48 5.92
N GLU A 429 -16.12 21.76 5.24
CA GLU A 429 -17.56 21.75 5.55
C GLU A 429 -17.91 20.92 6.81
N GLN A 430 -17.02 20.00 7.21
CA GLN A 430 -17.23 19.04 8.30
C GLN A 430 -16.43 19.38 9.56
N THR A 431 -15.37 20.20 9.43
CA THR A 431 -14.56 20.66 10.55
C THR A 431 -13.93 22.02 10.30
N ASP A 432 -13.95 22.89 11.32
CA ASP A 432 -13.22 24.16 11.33
C ASP A 432 -11.74 23.97 11.72
N CYS A 433 -11.33 22.75 12.10
CA CYS A 433 -9.98 22.43 12.54
C CYS A 433 -9.10 22.01 11.36
N THR A 434 -7.87 22.52 11.32
CA THR A 434 -6.87 22.10 10.33
C THR A 434 -6.16 20.81 10.79
N ALA A 435 -5.55 20.08 9.86
CA ALA A 435 -4.70 18.91 10.17
C ALA A 435 -3.61 19.23 11.23
N LEU A 436 -3.10 20.46 11.22
CA LEU A 436 -2.16 20.93 12.24
C LEU A 436 -2.80 21.04 13.62
N ASP A 437 -4.04 21.51 13.74
CA ASP A 437 -4.71 21.66 15.05
C ASP A 437 -4.89 20.28 15.71
N PHE A 438 -5.26 19.26 14.93
CA PHE A 438 -5.34 17.87 15.40
C PHE A 438 -3.99 17.33 15.91
N THR A 439 -2.89 17.55 15.18
CA THR A 439 -1.56 17.08 15.62
C THR A 439 -1.03 17.84 16.83
N HIS A 440 -1.27 19.15 16.93
CA HIS A 440 -0.90 19.93 18.12
C HIS A 440 -1.62 19.42 19.37
N GLU A 441 -2.93 19.17 19.28
CA GLU A 441 -3.70 18.65 20.41
C GLU A 441 -3.27 17.23 20.78
N ALA A 442 -3.01 16.36 19.79
CA ALA A 442 -2.46 15.04 20.04
C ALA A 442 -1.13 15.11 20.81
N LEU A 443 -0.21 15.99 20.40
CA LEU A 443 1.07 16.20 21.10
C LEU A 443 0.87 16.74 22.52
N ARG A 444 -0.04 17.70 22.72
CA ARG A 444 -0.37 18.25 24.05
C ARG A 444 -0.83 17.14 25.01
N LEU A 445 -1.72 16.27 24.55
CA LEU A 445 -2.23 15.15 25.34
C LEU A 445 -1.13 14.12 25.64
N LEU A 446 -0.31 13.74 24.66
CA LEU A 446 0.78 12.78 24.85
C LEU A 446 1.90 13.32 25.75
N GLU A 447 2.24 14.61 25.64
CA GLU A 447 3.23 15.26 26.50
C GLU A 447 2.74 15.40 27.95
N GLY A 448 1.42 15.51 28.16
CA GLY A 448 0.80 15.54 29.49
C GLY A 448 0.60 14.16 30.15
N GLU A 449 0.70 13.06 29.39
CA GLU A 449 0.50 11.71 29.89
C GLU A 449 1.69 11.24 30.77
N ALA A 450 1.39 10.67 31.94
CA ALA A 450 2.42 10.19 32.86
C ALA A 450 3.13 8.93 32.31
N GLU A 451 4.47 8.97 32.27
CA GLU A 451 5.29 7.81 31.87
C GLU A 451 5.34 6.78 33.01
N THR A 452 4.84 5.57 32.72
CA THR A 452 4.87 4.38 33.57
C THR A 452 5.73 3.30 32.88
N PRO A 453 6.33 2.36 33.62
CA PRO A 453 7.15 1.33 32.99
C PRO A 453 6.38 0.44 31.99
N GLU A 454 5.05 0.32 32.14
CA GLU A 454 4.19 -0.45 31.24
C GLU A 454 3.81 0.31 29.95
N ASN A 455 3.66 1.64 30.00
CA ASN A 455 3.25 2.46 28.85
C ASN A 455 4.41 3.19 28.14
N ALA A 456 5.61 3.24 28.73
CA ALA A 456 6.73 4.05 28.24
C ALA A 456 7.06 3.83 26.76
N ASP A 457 7.15 2.57 26.33
CA ASP A 457 7.45 2.22 24.93
C ASP A 457 6.36 2.72 23.97
N ARG A 458 5.07 2.55 24.35
CA ARG A 458 3.91 2.98 23.55
C ARG A 458 3.83 4.50 23.49
N LEU A 459 4.05 5.16 24.62
CA LEU A 459 4.00 6.62 24.72
C LEU A 459 5.08 7.27 23.84
N LYS A 460 6.31 6.71 23.83
CA LYS A 460 7.39 7.19 22.95
C LYS A 460 7.08 6.97 21.48
N ASP A 461 6.58 5.78 21.13
CA ASP A 461 6.18 5.48 19.75
C ASP A 461 5.07 6.44 19.27
N ASP A 462 3.99 6.59 20.04
CA ASP A 462 2.87 7.46 19.69
C ASP A 462 3.27 8.95 19.63
N LYS A 463 4.18 9.40 20.51
CA LYS A 463 4.79 10.75 20.43
C LYS A 463 5.56 10.94 19.13
N ALA A 464 6.39 9.96 18.75
CA ALA A 464 7.16 10.03 17.51
C ALA A 464 6.25 10.05 16.27
N HIS A 465 5.17 9.26 16.25
CA HIS A 465 4.15 9.33 15.18
C HIS A 465 3.50 10.72 15.11
N ALA A 466 3.08 11.28 16.25
CA ALA A 466 2.46 12.60 16.29
C ALA A 466 3.43 13.71 15.85
N LEU A 467 4.70 13.63 16.21
CA LEU A 467 5.75 14.57 15.79
C LEU A 467 6.04 14.49 14.29
N LEU A 468 6.10 13.28 13.72
CA LEU A 468 6.24 13.07 12.28
C LEU A 468 5.06 13.66 11.52
N TRP A 469 3.84 13.37 11.93
CA TRP A 469 2.64 13.87 11.27
C TRP A 469 2.47 15.37 11.45
N HIS A 470 2.86 15.93 12.58
CA HIS A 470 2.89 17.38 12.77
C HIS A 470 3.80 18.07 11.72
N TYR A 471 4.99 17.50 11.47
CA TYR A 471 5.87 17.98 10.40
C TYR A 471 5.24 17.83 9.01
N ILE A 472 4.68 16.65 8.69
CA ILE A 472 4.04 16.39 7.39
C ILE A 472 2.88 17.36 7.15
N CYS A 473 1.98 17.54 8.13
CA CYS A 473 0.84 18.45 8.02
C CYS A 473 1.28 19.90 7.80
N ASN A 474 2.40 20.33 8.40
CA ASN A 474 2.94 21.65 8.15
C ASN A 474 3.49 21.78 6.73
N LEU A 475 4.30 20.80 6.31
CA LEU A 475 4.88 20.77 4.97
C LEU A 475 3.80 20.76 3.88
N GLU A 476 2.78 19.92 4.00
CA GLU A 476 1.66 19.85 3.04
C GLU A 476 0.85 21.17 3.01
N LYS A 477 0.63 21.80 4.16
CA LYS A 477 -0.01 23.12 4.21
C LYS A 477 0.83 24.17 3.48
N THR A 478 2.14 24.18 3.70
CA THR A 478 3.04 25.13 3.01
C THR A 478 3.07 24.89 1.51
N LEU A 479 3.05 23.62 1.10
CA LEU A 479 2.99 23.18 -0.29
C LEU A 479 1.68 23.64 -0.96
N HIS A 480 0.54 23.40 -0.31
CA HIS A 480 -0.76 23.83 -0.80
C HIS A 480 -0.84 25.35 -0.94
N ASN A 481 -0.39 26.09 0.08
CA ASN A 481 -0.33 27.56 0.01
C ASN A 481 0.59 28.07 -1.10
N ALA A 482 1.67 27.35 -1.45
CA ALA A 482 2.54 27.70 -2.56
C ALA A 482 1.85 27.44 -3.91
N ILE A 483 1.16 26.32 -4.05
CA ILE A 483 0.38 25.98 -5.25
C ILE A 483 -0.74 27.00 -5.48
N GLU A 484 -1.48 27.39 -4.45
CA GLU A 484 -2.55 28.40 -4.57
C GLU A 484 -2.02 29.79 -4.95
N ARG A 485 -0.85 30.19 -4.42
CA ARG A 485 -0.19 31.44 -4.83
C ARG A 485 0.22 31.42 -6.30
N ASP A 486 0.75 30.29 -6.79
CA ASP A 486 1.10 30.13 -8.20
C ASP A 486 -0.15 30.23 -9.09
N LYS A 487 -1.25 29.55 -8.72
CA LYS A 487 -2.54 29.65 -9.44
C LYS A 487 -3.05 31.09 -9.53
N GLN A 488 -3.01 31.84 -8.43
CA GLN A 488 -3.42 33.24 -8.40
C GLN A 488 -2.55 34.10 -9.31
N ARG A 489 -1.23 33.85 -9.34
CA ARG A 489 -0.30 34.55 -10.24
C ARG A 489 -0.53 34.21 -11.71
N GLU A 490 -0.78 32.95 -12.05
CA GLU A 490 -1.12 32.52 -13.41
C GLU A 490 -2.38 33.25 -13.93
N LEU A 491 -3.42 33.36 -13.09
CA LEU A 491 -4.65 34.09 -13.41
C LEU A 491 -4.39 35.60 -13.63
N LEU A 492 -3.56 36.21 -12.78
CA LEU A 492 -3.17 37.62 -12.92
C LEU A 492 -2.32 37.87 -14.19
N GLY A 493 -1.41 36.94 -14.50
CA GLY A 493 -0.56 36.99 -15.70
C GLY A 493 -1.37 36.85 -17.00
N GLN A 494 -2.38 35.97 -17.04
CA GLN A 494 -3.31 35.85 -18.16
C GLN A 494 -4.11 37.15 -18.42
N THR A 495 -4.36 37.94 -17.36
CA THR A 495 -5.08 39.21 -17.45
C THR A 495 -4.17 40.35 -17.98
N GLN A 496 -2.85 40.30 -17.71
CA GLN A 496 -1.87 41.29 -18.16
C GLN A 496 -1.33 41.05 -19.58
N GLY A 497 -1.43 39.82 -20.10
CA GLY A 497 -0.96 39.44 -21.44
C GLY A 497 -1.64 40.17 -22.62
N VAL A 498 -2.70 40.95 -22.38
CA VAL A 498 -3.42 41.72 -23.40
C VAL A 498 -2.80 43.12 -23.62
N ALA A 499 -1.92 43.60 -22.73
CA ALA A 499 -1.48 45.01 -22.72
C ALA A 499 -0.07 45.28 -23.27
N ASN A 500 0.80 44.28 -23.44
CA ASN A 500 2.18 44.47 -23.91
C ASN A 500 2.41 43.78 -25.27
N PRO A 501 2.66 44.51 -26.37
CA PRO A 501 3.05 43.90 -27.63
C PRO A 501 4.41 43.21 -27.45
N ILE A 502 4.42 41.89 -27.64
CA ILE A 502 5.63 41.06 -27.64
C ILE A 502 6.54 41.55 -28.76
N GLY A 503 7.80 41.85 -28.43
CA GLY A 503 8.80 42.28 -29.42
C GLY A 503 9.03 41.17 -30.44
N THR A 504 9.20 41.52 -31.72
CA THR A 504 9.34 40.60 -32.85
C THR A 504 10.70 39.88 -32.92
N ASN A 505 11.49 39.88 -31.84
CA ASN A 505 12.86 39.36 -31.80
C ASN A 505 13.00 38.29 -30.71
N ASP A 506 13.47 37.10 -31.11
CA ASP A 506 13.55 35.92 -30.24
C ASP A 506 14.47 36.15 -29.01
N PHE A 507 15.53 36.95 -29.16
CA PHE A 507 16.43 37.28 -28.04
C PHE A 507 15.76 38.15 -26.97
N ASP A 508 14.97 39.15 -27.38
CA ASP A 508 14.25 40.02 -26.45
C ASP A 508 13.14 39.25 -25.71
N TYR A 509 12.61 38.18 -26.32
CA TYR A 509 11.68 37.27 -25.68
C TYR A 509 12.38 36.38 -24.65
N GLU A 510 13.50 35.77 -25.01
CA GLU A 510 14.30 34.94 -24.10
C GLU A 510 14.82 35.72 -22.88
N ASP A 511 15.28 36.96 -23.06
CA ASP A 511 15.77 37.82 -21.97
C ASP A 511 14.64 38.28 -21.04
N LYS A 512 13.45 38.60 -21.59
CA LYS A 512 12.26 38.89 -20.78
C LYS A 512 11.83 37.66 -19.98
N GLN A 513 11.74 36.51 -20.62
CA GLN A 513 11.40 35.25 -19.95
C GLN A 513 12.43 34.90 -18.86
N LYS A 514 13.73 35.08 -19.14
CA LYS A 514 14.82 34.91 -18.16
C LYS A 514 14.62 35.80 -16.94
N THR A 515 14.29 37.06 -17.15
CA THR A 515 14.09 38.05 -16.08
C THR A 515 12.84 37.73 -15.25
N GLU A 516 11.74 37.41 -15.91
CA GLU A 516 10.46 37.05 -15.27
C GLU A 516 10.59 35.78 -14.42
N GLU A 517 11.17 34.70 -14.97
CA GLU A 517 11.36 33.43 -14.25
C GLU A 517 12.30 33.58 -13.05
N SER A 518 13.38 34.37 -13.19
CA SER A 518 14.31 34.63 -12.09
C SER A 518 13.66 35.47 -10.98
N THR A 519 12.86 36.46 -11.36
CA THR A 519 12.09 37.28 -10.41
C THR A 519 11.11 36.42 -9.61
N MET A 520 10.38 35.51 -10.27
CA MET A 520 9.47 34.58 -9.59
C MET A 520 10.19 33.71 -8.56
N VAL A 521 11.39 33.22 -8.89
CA VAL A 521 12.22 32.45 -7.95
C VAL A 521 12.62 33.30 -6.75
N TYR A 522 13.10 34.53 -6.97
CA TYR A 522 13.53 35.40 -5.87
C TYR A 522 12.39 35.81 -4.95
N GLU A 523 11.20 36.07 -5.50
CA GLU A 523 9.98 36.32 -4.72
C GLU A 523 9.53 35.07 -3.97
N GLY A 524 9.83 33.86 -4.44
CA GLY A 524 9.48 32.63 -3.75
C GLY A 524 10.31 32.35 -2.49
N LEU A 525 11.48 32.98 -2.33
CA LEU A 525 12.45 32.73 -1.25
C LEU A 525 12.08 33.45 0.06
N HIS A 526 10.90 33.16 0.61
CA HIS A 526 10.41 33.68 1.89
C HIS A 526 10.71 32.74 3.08
N PHE A 527 11.90 32.16 3.13
CA PHE A 527 12.36 31.30 4.22
C PHE A 527 13.89 31.33 4.29
N ASN A 528 14.46 30.83 5.39
CA ASN A 528 15.90 30.72 5.59
C ASN A 528 16.25 29.45 6.36
N LEU A 529 17.56 29.17 6.46
CA LEU A 529 18.07 28.00 7.18
C LEU A 529 17.66 27.98 8.66
N ALA A 530 17.52 29.14 9.31
CA ALA A 530 17.08 29.21 10.72
C ALA A 530 15.61 28.80 10.88
N ALA A 531 14.74 29.31 10.01
CA ALA A 531 13.33 28.93 9.95
C ALA A 531 13.16 27.43 9.65
N GLU A 532 13.93 26.88 8.71
CA GLU A 532 13.91 25.45 8.39
C GLU A 532 14.38 24.58 9.56
N ASN A 533 15.39 25.00 10.33
CA ASN A 533 15.80 24.29 11.54
C ASN A 533 14.70 24.29 12.60
N SER A 534 13.94 25.37 12.72
CA SER A 534 12.78 25.42 13.61
C SER A 534 11.65 24.51 13.12
N LEU A 535 11.41 24.48 11.81
CA LEU A 535 10.39 23.65 11.16
C LEU A 535 10.70 22.15 11.27
N ASN A 536 11.97 21.76 11.17
CA ASN A 536 12.42 20.38 11.23
C ASN A 536 12.53 19.81 12.66
N LYS A 537 12.44 20.64 13.71
CA LYS A 537 12.53 20.19 15.11
C LYS A 537 11.61 19.00 15.44
N PRO A 538 10.34 18.97 15.02
CA PRO A 538 9.46 17.83 15.27
C PRO A 538 9.99 16.54 14.62
N LEU A 539 10.48 16.63 13.37
CA LEU A 539 11.03 15.50 12.63
C LEU A 539 12.32 14.96 13.31
N ASP A 540 13.18 15.86 13.77
CA ASP A 540 14.40 15.50 14.52
C ASP A 540 14.05 14.83 15.86
N ARG A 541 13.09 15.39 16.62
CA ARG A 541 12.60 14.78 17.86
C ARG A 541 11.99 13.40 17.64
N ALA A 542 11.24 13.20 16.55
CA ALA A 542 10.67 11.89 16.22
C ALA A 542 11.76 10.83 15.99
N LEU A 543 12.84 11.20 15.28
CA LEU A 543 14.00 10.34 15.10
C LEU A 543 14.68 10.01 16.44
N ASP A 544 14.84 10.99 17.32
CA ASP A 544 15.44 10.79 18.65
C ASP A 544 14.61 9.83 19.51
N GLU A 545 13.29 9.99 19.54
CA GLU A 545 12.37 9.12 20.30
C GLU A 545 12.41 7.66 19.80
N TRP A 546 12.32 7.44 18.48
CA TRP A 546 12.42 6.09 17.92
C TRP A 546 13.83 5.50 18.05
N SER A 547 14.88 6.30 17.93
CA SER A 547 16.25 5.85 18.14
C SER A 547 16.45 5.41 19.59
N ALA A 548 15.96 6.18 20.56
CA ALA A 548 16.00 5.82 21.97
C ALA A 548 15.20 4.54 22.25
N LEU A 549 14.00 4.42 21.66
CA LEU A 549 13.13 3.25 21.81
C LEU A 549 13.78 1.97 21.26
N LEU A 550 14.28 2.01 20.03
CA LEU A 550 14.76 0.83 19.29
C LEU A 550 16.18 0.41 19.68
N ASN A 551 17.02 1.33 20.16
CA ASN A 551 18.39 0.99 20.60
C ASN A 551 18.42 0.38 22.02
N CYS A 552 17.37 0.55 22.82
CA CYS A 552 17.35 0.08 24.22
C CYS A 552 16.95 -1.40 24.39
N ARG A 553 16.22 -2.01 23.44
CA ARG A 553 15.62 -3.35 23.60
C ARG A 553 15.47 -4.12 22.30
N ASP A 554 15.55 -5.45 22.38
CA ASP A 554 15.40 -6.36 21.24
C ASP A 554 13.96 -6.49 20.71
N ARG A 555 12.95 -6.13 21.50
CA ARG A 555 11.53 -6.10 21.09
C ARG A 555 10.77 -4.97 21.81
N PRO A 556 10.52 -3.82 21.17
CA PRO A 556 9.77 -2.71 21.78
C PRO A 556 8.26 -3.04 21.87
N ASN A 557 7.60 -2.64 22.96
CA ASN A 557 6.14 -2.80 23.11
C ASN A 557 5.41 -1.63 22.43
N VAL A 558 5.33 -1.67 21.10
CA VAL A 558 4.61 -0.67 20.28
C VAL A 558 3.20 -1.15 19.91
N ARG A 559 2.28 -0.22 19.59
CA ARG A 559 0.90 -0.56 19.20
C ARG A 559 0.85 -1.37 17.91
N ASN A 560 1.57 -0.90 16.89
CA ASN A 560 1.65 -1.55 15.59
C ASN A 560 3.07 -1.39 15.02
N ALA A 561 3.86 -2.46 15.10
CA ALA A 561 5.24 -2.46 14.64
C ALA A 561 5.37 -2.30 13.11
N LYS A 562 4.39 -2.78 12.32
CA LYS A 562 4.38 -2.56 10.86
C LYS A 562 4.16 -1.09 10.52
N GLN A 563 3.22 -0.43 11.20
CA GLN A 563 2.99 1.01 11.05
C GLN A 563 4.19 1.83 11.50
N THR A 564 4.80 1.48 12.64
CA THR A 564 6.04 2.09 13.13
C THR A 564 7.16 2.01 12.10
N CYS A 565 7.41 0.81 11.56
CA CYS A 565 8.41 0.59 10.53
C CYS A 565 8.13 1.42 9.26
N HIS A 566 6.87 1.53 8.86
CA HIS A 566 6.45 2.36 7.73
C HIS A 566 6.66 3.87 7.99
N SER A 567 6.25 4.38 9.15
CA SER A 567 6.43 5.78 9.55
C SER A 567 7.90 6.20 9.59
N ILE A 568 8.79 5.33 10.10
CA ILE A 568 10.24 5.59 10.09
C ILE A 568 10.77 5.64 8.64
N ALA A 569 10.26 4.79 7.73
CA ALA A 569 10.64 4.86 6.32
C ALA A 569 10.16 6.15 5.63
N VAL A 570 8.96 6.66 5.97
CA VAL A 570 8.48 7.98 5.52
C VAL A 570 9.41 9.09 6.01
N MET A 571 9.78 9.06 7.28
CA MET A 571 10.73 10.00 7.88
C MET A 571 12.09 9.97 7.17
N ALA A 572 12.62 8.78 6.85
CA ALA A 572 13.87 8.64 6.11
C ALA A 572 13.80 9.27 4.71
N ALA A 573 12.69 9.07 4.00
CA ALA A 573 12.45 9.69 2.70
C ALA A 573 12.36 11.23 2.79
N LEU A 574 11.71 11.76 3.83
CA LEU A 574 11.65 13.20 4.11
C LEU A 574 13.04 13.79 4.41
N PHE A 575 13.86 13.13 5.24
CA PHE A 575 15.22 13.59 5.48
C PHE A 575 16.06 13.62 4.20
N ARG A 576 15.89 12.63 3.31
CA ARG A 576 16.55 12.62 2.00
C ARG A 576 16.10 13.80 1.14
N LEU A 577 14.80 14.07 1.08
CA LEU A 577 14.22 15.21 0.37
C LEU A 577 14.80 16.55 0.84
N MET A 578 14.90 16.73 2.16
CA MET A 578 15.41 17.95 2.80
C MET A 578 16.95 18.10 2.73
N GLY A 579 17.65 17.18 2.06
CA GLY A 579 19.11 17.24 1.93
C GLY A 579 19.86 16.94 3.23
N LYS A 580 19.29 16.08 4.10
CA LYS A 580 19.88 15.61 5.36
C LYS A 580 20.21 14.11 5.28
N PRO A 581 21.16 13.68 4.42
CA PRO A 581 21.39 12.27 4.11
C PRO A 581 21.85 11.45 5.31
N LEU A 582 22.55 12.05 6.28
CA LEU A 582 23.01 11.35 7.48
C LEU A 582 21.86 10.93 8.40
N LYS A 583 20.85 11.80 8.57
CA LYS A 583 19.63 11.48 9.33
C LYS A 583 18.76 10.47 8.58
N ALA A 584 18.73 10.56 7.24
CA ALA A 584 18.07 9.56 6.42
C ALA A 584 18.69 8.16 6.60
N LEU A 585 20.02 8.07 6.64
CA LEU A 585 20.72 6.80 6.90
C LEU A 585 20.43 6.25 8.30
N GLU A 586 20.46 7.10 9.32
CA GLU A 586 20.10 6.72 10.69
C GLU A 586 18.67 6.15 10.76
N ALA A 587 17.70 6.83 10.15
CA ALA A 587 16.33 6.36 10.06
C ALA A 587 16.21 5.02 9.30
N TYR A 588 16.88 4.85 8.16
CA TYR A 588 16.88 3.57 7.43
C TYR A 588 17.54 2.43 8.22
N GLN A 589 18.56 2.71 9.04
CA GLN A 589 19.14 1.71 9.94
C GLN A 589 18.12 1.23 10.98
N LEU A 590 17.29 2.14 11.53
CA LEU A 590 16.18 1.77 12.43
C LEU A 590 15.14 0.89 11.71
N VAL A 591 14.77 1.24 10.46
CA VAL A 591 13.86 0.43 9.64
C VAL A 591 14.43 -0.97 9.41
N THR A 592 15.72 -1.08 9.09
CA THR A 592 16.41 -2.36 8.89
C THR A 592 16.42 -3.20 10.18
N GLY A 593 16.68 -2.59 11.34
CA GLY A 593 16.61 -3.27 12.63
C GLY A 593 15.21 -3.82 12.94
N LEU A 594 14.19 -2.97 12.82
CA LEU A 594 12.81 -3.34 13.13
C LEU A 594 12.23 -4.35 12.14
N SER A 595 12.49 -4.20 10.84
CA SER A 595 12.03 -5.15 9.81
C SER A 595 12.62 -6.55 9.98
N ARG A 596 13.88 -6.68 10.42
CA ARG A 596 14.48 -7.97 10.79
C ARG A 596 13.77 -8.63 11.97
N GLN A 597 13.43 -7.84 13.00
CA GLN A 597 12.67 -8.35 14.15
C GLN A 597 11.26 -8.84 13.75
N LEU A 598 10.64 -8.19 12.75
CA LEU A 598 9.33 -8.54 12.21
C LEU A 598 9.34 -9.69 11.19
N GLY A 599 10.52 -10.15 10.75
CA GLY A 599 10.62 -11.13 9.67
C GLY A 599 10.20 -10.60 8.29
N ASP A 600 10.19 -9.28 8.10
CA ASP A 600 9.83 -8.63 6.82
C ASP A 600 11.09 -8.45 5.96
N ALA A 601 11.46 -9.52 5.22
CA ALA A 601 12.65 -9.55 4.38
C ALA A 601 12.62 -8.49 3.27
N GLN A 602 11.45 -8.28 2.65
CA GLN A 602 11.27 -7.33 1.55
C GLN A 602 11.49 -5.88 2.02
N ARG A 603 10.89 -5.47 3.14
CA ARG A 603 11.08 -4.12 3.69
C ARG A 603 12.52 -3.92 4.19
N CYS A 604 13.11 -4.94 4.79
CA CYS A 604 14.52 -4.92 5.20
C CYS A 604 15.45 -4.70 3.99
N ALA A 605 15.26 -5.48 2.91
CA ALA A 605 16.03 -5.34 1.68
C ALA A 605 15.82 -3.97 1.02
N SER A 606 14.59 -3.46 0.98
CA SER A 606 14.29 -2.11 0.48
C SER A 606 15.05 -1.02 1.23
N SER A 607 15.05 -1.07 2.57
CA SER A 607 15.81 -0.12 3.40
C SER A 607 17.32 -0.20 3.15
N LEU A 608 17.86 -1.40 2.98
CA LEU A 608 19.28 -1.61 2.65
C LEU A 608 19.62 -1.06 1.25
N CYS A 609 18.74 -1.21 0.26
CA CYS A 609 18.90 -0.61 -1.06
C CYS A 609 18.90 0.93 -1.00
N GLN A 610 17.97 1.53 -0.25
CA GLN A 610 17.92 2.99 -0.06
C GLN A 610 19.18 3.51 0.65
N THR A 611 19.63 2.79 1.69
CA THR A 611 20.89 3.05 2.40
C THR A 611 22.08 3.01 1.43
N SER A 612 22.14 1.99 0.59
CA SER A 612 23.19 1.82 -0.43
C SER A 612 23.19 2.97 -1.45
N SER A 613 22.01 3.36 -1.94
CA SER A 613 21.86 4.49 -2.88
C SER A 613 22.41 5.79 -2.28
N ILE A 614 22.04 6.12 -1.03
CA ILE A 614 22.52 7.33 -0.35
C ILE A 614 24.04 7.28 -0.13
N LEU A 615 24.58 6.11 0.23
CA LEU A 615 26.03 5.93 0.41
C LEU A 615 26.79 6.10 -0.92
N LEU A 616 26.25 5.63 -2.04
CA LEU A 616 26.82 5.86 -3.37
C LEU A 616 26.78 7.35 -3.75
N ASP A 617 25.66 8.03 -3.50
CA ASP A 617 25.52 9.49 -3.73
C ASP A 617 26.53 10.30 -2.89
N MET A 618 26.85 9.86 -1.67
CA MET A 618 27.88 10.47 -0.80
C MET A 618 29.31 10.01 -1.10
N GLY A 619 29.50 9.14 -2.09
CA GLY A 619 30.82 8.66 -2.50
C GLY A 619 31.48 7.72 -1.50
N SER A 620 30.71 6.85 -0.83
CA SER A 620 31.20 5.81 0.09
C SER A 620 30.89 4.40 -0.43
N PRO A 621 31.50 3.97 -1.56
CA PRO A 621 31.13 2.75 -2.26
C PRO A 621 31.37 1.46 -1.45
N GLU A 622 32.37 1.43 -0.56
CA GLU A 622 32.68 0.24 0.25
C GLU A 622 31.56 -0.07 1.24
N LEU A 623 31.03 0.97 1.92
CA LEU A 623 29.89 0.82 2.82
C LEU A 623 28.63 0.44 2.04
N ALA A 624 28.41 1.04 0.86
CA ALA A 624 27.26 0.71 0.02
C ALA A 624 27.28 -0.76 -0.41
N MET A 625 28.43 -1.29 -0.84
CA MET A 625 28.55 -2.70 -1.24
C MET A 625 28.24 -3.66 -0.08
N ALA A 626 28.66 -3.35 1.14
CA ALA A 626 28.36 -4.18 2.32
C ALA A 626 26.85 -4.25 2.60
N GLN A 627 26.11 -3.16 2.38
CA GLN A 627 24.65 -3.15 2.52
C GLN A 627 23.96 -3.89 1.35
N LEU A 628 24.45 -3.72 0.12
CA LEU A 628 23.91 -4.42 -1.07
C LEU A 628 24.04 -5.95 -0.95
N GLN A 629 25.16 -6.45 -0.45
CA GLN A 629 25.36 -7.89 -0.23
C GLN A 629 24.37 -8.46 0.80
N GLN A 630 24.03 -7.68 1.84
CA GLN A 630 23.01 -8.07 2.81
C GLN A 630 21.61 -8.08 2.18
N ALA A 631 21.28 -7.08 1.34
CA ALA A 631 20.00 -7.03 0.65
C ALA A 631 19.83 -8.21 -0.32
N GLU A 632 20.88 -8.56 -1.07
CA GLU A 632 20.87 -9.69 -2.00
C GLU A 632 20.70 -11.02 -1.28
N HIS A 633 21.39 -11.22 -0.15
CA HIS A 633 21.24 -12.44 0.64
C HIS A 633 19.79 -12.62 1.14
N LEU A 634 19.12 -11.55 1.56
CA LEU A 634 17.73 -11.59 2.02
C LEU A 634 16.73 -11.90 0.90
N LEU A 635 17.01 -11.46 -0.33
CA LEU A 635 16.14 -11.71 -1.49
C LEU A 635 16.41 -13.06 -2.15
N SER A 636 17.62 -13.61 -2.02
CA SER A 636 18.01 -14.91 -2.61
C SER A 636 17.33 -16.11 -1.94
N THR A 637 16.73 -15.92 -0.76
CA THR A 637 15.95 -16.92 -0.05
C THR A 637 14.50 -17.07 -0.55
N GLU A 638 14.04 -16.22 -1.48
CA GLU A 638 12.71 -16.32 -2.10
C GLU A 638 12.79 -17.15 -3.40
N SER A 639 11.83 -18.05 -3.60
CA SER A 639 11.76 -19.03 -4.71
C SER A 639 11.81 -18.36 -6.10
N ALA A 640 12.29 -19.11 -7.10
CA ALA A 640 12.56 -18.73 -8.49
C ALA A 640 11.32 -18.33 -9.33
N GLU A 641 10.55 -17.34 -8.88
CA GLU A 641 9.58 -16.61 -9.70
C GLU A 641 10.24 -15.40 -10.41
N GLU A 642 9.49 -14.74 -11.28
CA GLU A 642 9.91 -13.58 -12.06
C GLU A 642 10.66 -12.53 -11.20
N PRO A 643 11.71 -11.87 -11.75
CA PRO A 643 12.51 -10.93 -10.99
C PRO A 643 11.66 -9.76 -10.50
N SER A 644 11.61 -9.53 -9.18
CA SER A 644 10.90 -8.42 -8.57
C SER A 644 11.59 -7.08 -8.85
N SER A 645 10.85 -5.96 -8.82
CA SER A 645 11.43 -4.62 -9.02
C SER A 645 12.54 -4.29 -8.00
N LEU A 646 12.42 -4.81 -6.77
CA LEU A 646 13.43 -4.65 -5.73
C LEU A 646 14.70 -5.45 -6.00
N SER A 647 14.57 -6.70 -6.51
CA SER A 647 15.75 -7.49 -6.92
C SER A 647 16.51 -6.82 -8.05
N MET A 648 15.80 -6.25 -9.03
CA MET A 648 16.42 -5.48 -10.12
C MET A 648 17.02 -4.17 -9.64
N PHE A 649 16.48 -3.56 -8.57
CA PHE A 649 17.09 -2.39 -7.96
C PHE A 649 18.45 -2.70 -7.32
N VAL A 650 18.61 -3.87 -6.68
CA VAL A 650 19.92 -4.33 -6.18
C VAL A 650 20.93 -4.43 -7.33
N ILE A 651 20.53 -5.03 -8.45
CA ILE A 651 21.38 -5.18 -9.64
C ILE A 651 21.76 -3.81 -10.21
N LEU A 652 20.82 -2.87 -10.26
CA LEU A 652 21.09 -1.50 -10.71
C LEU A 652 22.12 -0.79 -9.82
N LEU A 653 21.98 -0.91 -8.50
CA LEU A 653 22.92 -0.31 -7.55
C LEU A 653 24.33 -0.94 -7.66
N LYS A 654 24.44 -2.22 -8.05
CA LYS A 654 25.74 -2.82 -8.40
C LYS A 654 26.35 -2.18 -9.64
N ALA A 655 25.55 -1.92 -10.68
CA ALA A 655 26.03 -1.19 -11.86
C ALA A 655 26.56 0.20 -11.47
N GLN A 656 25.81 0.94 -10.65
CA GLN A 656 26.23 2.24 -10.13
C GLN A 656 27.53 2.16 -9.30
N TYR A 657 27.66 1.16 -8.43
CA TYR A 657 28.91 0.91 -7.68
C TYR A 657 30.12 0.72 -8.61
N TYR A 658 29.98 -0.13 -9.64
CA TYR A 658 31.06 -0.40 -10.57
C TYR A 658 31.41 0.83 -11.43
N TYR A 659 30.42 1.67 -11.75
CA TYR A 659 30.66 2.97 -12.37
C TYR A 659 31.49 3.89 -11.46
N ILE A 660 31.07 4.11 -10.21
CA ILE A 660 31.74 5.03 -9.28
C ILE A 660 33.17 4.58 -8.97
N THR A 661 33.41 3.28 -8.87
CA THR A 661 34.75 2.70 -8.64
C THR A 661 35.62 2.63 -9.89
N GLY A 662 35.12 3.04 -11.06
CA GLY A 662 35.85 3.04 -12.33
C GLY A 662 35.94 1.67 -13.03
N GLN A 663 35.28 0.63 -12.50
CA GLN A 663 35.23 -0.73 -13.04
C GLN A 663 34.07 -0.89 -14.05
N VAL A 664 34.03 -0.02 -15.06
CA VAL A 664 32.91 0.13 -16.03
C VAL A 664 32.53 -1.20 -16.69
N ASP A 665 33.52 -1.97 -17.15
CA ASP A 665 33.30 -3.27 -17.82
C ASP A 665 32.54 -4.28 -16.98
N ARG A 666 32.73 -4.27 -15.66
CA ARG A 666 32.03 -5.18 -14.73
C ARG A 666 30.60 -4.72 -14.45
N GLY A 667 30.37 -3.41 -14.46
CA GLY A 667 29.03 -2.84 -14.25
C GLY A 667 28.12 -2.94 -15.46
N MET A 668 28.70 -2.95 -16.66
CA MET A 668 27.96 -2.93 -17.92
C MET A 668 26.97 -4.09 -18.10
N PRO A 669 27.32 -5.37 -17.82
CA PRO A 669 26.36 -6.47 -17.88
C PRO A 669 25.17 -6.30 -16.93
N PHE A 670 25.40 -5.76 -15.72
CA PHE A 670 24.33 -5.51 -14.75
C PHE A 670 23.37 -4.43 -15.26
N LEU A 671 23.90 -3.35 -15.86
CA LEU A 671 23.08 -2.30 -16.47
C LEU A 671 22.20 -2.85 -17.60
N CYS A 672 22.77 -3.64 -18.51
CA CYS A 672 22.02 -4.27 -19.60
C CYS A 672 20.93 -5.22 -19.11
N ALA A 673 21.20 -6.00 -18.05
CA ALA A 673 20.21 -6.87 -17.45
C ALA A 673 19.00 -6.09 -16.94
N VAL A 674 19.22 -4.97 -16.24
CA VAL A 674 18.14 -4.10 -15.75
C VAL A 674 17.40 -3.41 -16.89
N LEU A 675 18.12 -2.90 -17.90
CA LEU A 675 17.50 -2.28 -19.08
C LEU A 675 16.58 -3.24 -19.84
N LYS A 676 16.92 -4.52 -19.92
CA LYS A 676 16.08 -5.53 -20.55
C LYS A 676 14.76 -5.68 -19.78
N GLU A 677 14.83 -5.98 -18.48
CA GLU A 677 13.64 -6.23 -17.66
C GLU A 677 12.77 -4.98 -17.44
N ALA A 678 13.39 -3.80 -17.23
CA ALA A 678 12.67 -2.55 -16.97
C ALA A 678 11.94 -2.00 -18.22
N ASN A 679 12.31 -2.47 -19.42
CA ASN A 679 11.65 -2.12 -20.67
C ASN A 679 10.51 -3.09 -21.05
N GLU A 680 10.37 -4.22 -20.36
CA GLU A 680 9.17 -5.06 -20.47
C GLU A 680 7.95 -4.29 -19.97
N GLN A 681 6.75 -4.56 -20.51
CA GLN A 681 5.53 -3.78 -20.21
C GLN A 681 4.95 -4.05 -18.81
N ARG A 682 5.76 -3.86 -17.75
CA ARG A 682 5.35 -4.05 -16.35
C ARG A 682 4.77 -2.75 -15.78
N GLN A 683 3.49 -2.76 -15.42
CA GLN A 683 2.68 -1.53 -15.18
C GLN A 683 2.62 -1.06 -13.72
N SER A 684 3.64 -1.31 -12.88
CA SER A 684 3.61 -0.89 -11.47
C SER A 684 4.38 0.41 -11.21
N LYS A 685 3.96 1.17 -10.18
CA LYS A 685 4.67 2.38 -9.72
C LYS A 685 6.15 2.11 -9.40
N SER A 686 6.44 0.95 -8.79
CA SER A 686 7.81 0.54 -8.43
C SER A 686 8.68 0.25 -9.67
N TRP A 687 8.08 -0.30 -10.73
CA TRP A 687 8.76 -0.55 -12.01
C TRP A 687 9.06 0.74 -12.76
N TYR A 688 8.13 1.71 -12.74
CA TYR A 688 8.39 3.04 -13.30
C TYR A 688 9.51 3.78 -12.56
N MET A 689 9.51 3.70 -11.22
CA MET A 689 10.60 4.27 -10.42
C MET A 689 11.95 3.63 -10.76
N LEU A 690 12.01 2.30 -10.84
CA LEU A 690 13.22 1.56 -11.24
C LEU A 690 13.68 1.96 -12.65
N ARG A 691 12.75 2.07 -13.61
CA ARG A 691 13.06 2.47 -14.99
C ARG A 691 13.67 3.87 -15.03
N ALA A 692 13.12 4.83 -14.28
CA ALA A 692 13.71 6.17 -14.18
C ALA A 692 15.15 6.12 -13.65
N LEU A 693 15.38 5.41 -12.54
CA LEU A 693 16.72 5.24 -11.96
C LEU A 693 17.71 4.53 -12.91
N THR A 694 17.20 3.57 -13.70
CA THR A 694 17.98 2.86 -14.73
C THR A 694 18.43 3.83 -15.80
N LEU A 695 17.51 4.66 -16.31
CA LEU A 695 17.80 5.70 -17.30
C LEU A 695 18.81 6.74 -16.80
N GLN A 696 18.74 7.16 -15.53
CA GLN A 696 19.76 8.01 -14.92
C GLN A 696 21.14 7.34 -14.93
N THR A 697 21.19 6.05 -14.58
CA THR A 697 22.45 5.29 -14.58
C THR A 697 23.00 5.12 -15.99
N CYS A 698 22.14 4.86 -16.98
CA CYS A 698 22.51 4.80 -18.39
C CYS A 698 23.15 6.11 -18.87
N SER A 699 22.60 7.26 -18.48
CA SER A 699 23.15 8.56 -18.82
C SER A 699 24.62 8.67 -18.39
N PHE A 700 24.93 8.27 -17.15
CA PHE A 700 26.30 8.29 -16.65
C PHE A 700 27.27 7.40 -17.44
N TYR A 701 26.84 6.21 -17.85
CA TYR A 701 27.65 5.34 -18.71
C TYR A 701 27.85 5.95 -20.10
N LEU A 702 26.80 6.50 -20.71
CA LEU A 702 26.87 7.11 -22.05
C LEU A 702 27.74 8.37 -22.08
N SER A 703 27.90 9.08 -20.95
CA SER A 703 28.82 10.22 -20.78
C SER A 703 30.30 9.85 -20.76
N LEU A 704 30.65 8.56 -20.68
CA LEU A 704 32.04 8.11 -20.74
C LEU A 704 32.61 8.25 -22.16
N ASP A 705 33.92 8.44 -22.25
CA ASP A 705 34.66 8.49 -23.50
C ASP A 705 34.83 7.10 -24.15
N THR A 706 35.20 7.07 -25.43
CA THR A 706 35.35 5.82 -26.20
C THR A 706 36.40 4.87 -25.64
N SER A 707 37.38 5.38 -24.90
CA SER A 707 38.42 4.56 -24.27
C SER A 707 37.88 3.73 -23.11
N ALA A 708 36.85 4.22 -22.40
CA ALA A 708 36.30 3.59 -21.21
C ALA A 708 34.92 2.98 -21.39
N LEU A 709 34.19 3.41 -22.41
CA LEU A 709 33.01 2.69 -22.91
C LEU A 709 33.24 2.36 -24.38
N PRO A 710 33.83 1.20 -24.68
CA PRO A 710 34.07 0.76 -26.06
C PRO A 710 32.79 0.72 -26.90
N GLU A 711 32.94 0.90 -28.21
CA GLU A 711 31.82 1.02 -29.15
C GLU A 711 30.89 -0.22 -29.15
N ALA A 712 31.40 -1.40 -28.84
CA ALA A 712 30.58 -2.60 -28.71
C ALA A 712 29.62 -2.53 -27.51
N GLN A 713 30.09 -2.00 -26.37
CA GLN A 713 29.27 -1.81 -25.18
C GLN A 713 28.28 -0.67 -25.38
N ARG A 714 28.71 0.45 -26.00
CA ARG A 714 27.81 1.55 -26.36
C ARG A 714 26.67 1.07 -27.26
N ARG A 715 26.97 0.24 -28.27
CA ARG A 715 25.96 -0.40 -29.13
C ARG A 715 24.97 -1.26 -28.35
N ALA A 716 25.38 -1.93 -27.28
CA ALA A 716 24.47 -2.71 -26.43
C ALA A 716 23.45 -1.82 -25.69
N ILE A 717 23.82 -0.61 -25.27
CA ILE A 717 22.86 0.36 -24.68
C ILE A 717 21.93 0.89 -25.77
N ASN A 718 22.48 1.26 -26.93
CA ASN A 718 21.72 1.87 -28.04
C ASN A 718 20.63 0.93 -28.60
N GLN A 719 20.79 -0.39 -28.47
CA GLN A 719 19.75 -1.38 -28.84
C GLN A 719 18.42 -1.15 -28.11
N HIS A 720 18.44 -0.47 -26.97
CA HIS A 720 17.24 -0.10 -26.20
C HIS A 720 16.67 1.28 -26.56
N GLY A 721 17.12 1.90 -27.66
CA GLY A 721 16.61 3.20 -28.14
C GLY A 721 17.22 4.43 -27.46
N LEU A 722 18.29 4.25 -26.67
CA LEU A 722 18.95 5.32 -25.91
C LEU A 722 20.26 5.71 -26.61
N ASN A 723 20.26 6.81 -27.34
CA ASN A 723 21.41 7.20 -28.18
C ASN A 723 22.34 8.25 -27.55
N SER A 724 21.84 9.03 -26.58
CA SER A 724 22.60 10.10 -25.95
C SER A 724 22.37 10.16 -24.44
N PRO A 725 23.36 10.64 -23.66
CA PRO A 725 23.20 10.79 -22.21
C PRO A 725 22.10 11.80 -21.84
N ASP A 726 21.91 12.86 -22.65
CA ASP A 726 20.86 13.86 -22.42
C ASP A 726 19.47 13.25 -22.64
N THR A 727 19.28 12.51 -23.74
CA THR A 727 17.99 11.83 -24.02
C THR A 727 17.62 10.84 -22.91
N ALA A 728 18.57 10.04 -22.43
CA ALA A 728 18.31 9.09 -21.35
C ALA A 728 17.85 9.79 -20.06
N LEU A 729 18.53 10.89 -19.69
CA LEU A 729 18.22 11.61 -18.46
C LEU A 729 16.92 12.44 -18.58
N TYR A 730 16.63 12.98 -19.77
CA TYR A 730 15.36 13.64 -20.05
C TYR A 730 14.16 12.69 -19.97
N GLU A 731 14.27 11.49 -20.57
CA GLU A 731 13.21 10.47 -20.47
C GLU A 731 13.02 9.99 -19.02
N SER A 732 14.09 9.91 -18.23
CA SER A 732 13.98 9.68 -16.78
C SER A 732 13.15 10.79 -16.11
N LEU A 733 13.52 12.05 -16.35
CA LEU A 733 12.83 13.20 -15.75
C LEU A 733 11.34 13.21 -16.11
N LYS A 734 11.02 13.00 -17.39
CA LYS A 734 9.65 12.91 -17.90
C LYS A 734 8.87 11.79 -17.22
N LEU A 735 9.49 10.63 -17.02
CA LEU A 735 8.86 9.50 -16.34
C LEU A 735 8.56 9.82 -14.86
N LEU A 736 9.50 10.46 -14.15
CA LEU A 736 9.31 10.89 -12.76
C LEU A 736 8.17 11.93 -12.67
N CYS A 737 8.12 12.91 -13.57
CA CYS A 737 7.03 13.88 -13.65
C CYS A 737 5.69 13.21 -13.91
N SER A 738 5.63 12.27 -14.87
CA SER A 738 4.40 11.53 -15.17
C SER A 738 3.94 10.70 -13.98
N LEU A 739 4.85 10.06 -13.25
CA LEU A 739 4.54 9.30 -12.04
C LEU A 739 4.03 10.23 -10.93
N LEU A 740 4.61 11.44 -10.80
CA LEU A 740 4.19 12.42 -9.81
C LEU A 740 2.77 12.92 -10.10
N VAL A 741 2.47 13.25 -11.36
CA VAL A 741 1.12 13.65 -11.78
C VAL A 741 0.11 12.53 -11.54
N THR A 742 0.50 11.27 -11.80
CA THR A 742 -0.35 10.10 -11.51
C THR A 742 -0.58 9.90 -10.01
N LEU A 743 0.38 10.27 -9.17
CA LEU A 743 0.32 10.05 -7.73
C LEU A 743 -0.41 11.19 -7.00
N VAL A 744 -0.03 12.44 -7.27
CA VAL A 744 -0.40 13.65 -6.50
C VAL A 744 -1.25 14.63 -7.33
N GLY A 745 -1.48 14.38 -8.62
CA GLY A 745 -2.21 15.27 -9.53
C GLY A 745 -1.34 16.39 -10.12
N LYS A 746 -1.95 17.29 -10.89
CA LYS A 746 -1.25 18.34 -11.67
C LYS A 746 -0.78 19.55 -10.86
N GLY A 747 -1.21 19.70 -9.60
CA GLY A 747 -1.01 20.93 -8.82
C GLY A 747 0.46 21.34 -8.61
N LEU A 748 1.41 20.41 -8.65
CA LEU A 748 2.83 20.72 -8.49
C LEU A 748 3.51 21.30 -9.74
N TYR A 749 2.95 21.06 -10.94
CA TYR A 749 3.57 21.34 -12.24
C TYR A 749 2.76 22.31 -13.15
N GLY A 750 1.86 23.13 -12.57
CA GLY A 750 1.39 24.37 -13.22
C GLY A 750 0.61 24.24 -14.54
N SER A 751 -0.26 23.23 -14.68
CA SER A 751 -1.12 23.11 -15.86
C SER A 751 -2.53 22.66 -15.47
N HIS A 752 -3.38 23.63 -15.11
CA HIS A 752 -4.78 23.39 -14.76
C HIS A 752 -5.68 23.41 -16.01
N GLY A 753 -5.62 22.32 -16.80
CA GLY A 753 -6.70 21.98 -17.72
C GLY A 753 -7.86 21.30 -16.96
N SER A 754 -9.11 21.54 -17.40
CA SER A 754 -10.39 21.14 -16.79
C SER A 754 -10.69 19.62 -16.73
N SER A 755 -9.75 18.80 -16.23
CA SER A 755 -9.97 17.35 -16.06
C SER A 755 -9.73 16.91 -14.62
N SER A 756 -10.73 16.21 -14.06
CA SER A 756 -10.76 15.44 -12.81
C SER A 756 -9.54 15.58 -11.89
N GLU A 757 -9.74 16.27 -10.76
CA GLU A 757 -8.79 16.37 -9.66
C GLU A 757 -8.46 14.96 -9.13
N MET A 758 -7.32 14.40 -9.51
CA MET A 758 -6.88 13.10 -9.02
C MET A 758 -6.49 13.23 -7.54
N ARG A 759 -7.23 12.57 -6.65
CA ARG A 759 -7.03 12.66 -5.19
C ARG A 759 -5.85 11.81 -4.76
N PHE A 760 -4.93 12.38 -3.99
CA PHE A 760 -3.81 11.64 -3.43
C PHE A 760 -4.30 10.66 -2.35
N ILE A 761 -4.03 9.37 -2.55
CA ILE A 761 -4.32 8.33 -1.55
C ILE A 761 -3.11 8.24 -0.62
N GLY A 762 -3.17 8.96 0.50
CA GLY A 762 -2.14 9.01 1.55
C GLY A 762 -2.07 7.77 2.45
N GLN A 763 -2.22 6.57 1.88
CA GLN A 763 -2.21 5.30 2.61
C GLN A 763 -1.15 4.35 2.04
N GLY A 764 -0.59 3.54 2.94
CA GLY A 764 0.42 2.52 2.60
C GLY A 764 1.64 3.10 1.88
N ASP A 765 2.24 2.30 1.00
CA ASP A 765 3.51 2.64 0.32
C ASP A 765 3.45 3.88 -0.58
N ASN A 766 2.25 4.40 -0.89
CA ASN A 766 2.11 5.65 -1.64
C ASN A 766 2.72 6.86 -0.92
N LEU A 767 2.67 6.88 0.42
CA LEU A 767 3.21 7.99 1.21
C LEU A 767 4.74 8.02 1.14
N VAL A 768 5.40 6.88 1.36
CA VAL A 768 6.85 6.74 1.19
C VAL A 768 7.26 7.07 -0.24
N LEU A 769 6.53 6.54 -1.22
CA LEU A 769 6.80 6.77 -2.63
C LEU A 769 6.69 8.24 -3.02
N LYS A 770 5.72 9.01 -2.49
CA LYS A 770 5.58 10.45 -2.76
C LYS A 770 6.88 11.20 -2.44
N TRP A 771 7.40 11.00 -1.23
CA TRP A 771 8.59 11.72 -0.77
C TRP A 771 9.86 11.23 -1.45
N GLN A 772 9.98 9.92 -1.70
CA GLN A 772 11.10 9.36 -2.49
C GLN A 772 11.10 9.88 -3.93
N LEU A 773 9.93 9.95 -4.56
CA LEU A 773 9.75 10.46 -5.92
C LEU A 773 10.16 11.92 -6.02
N LEU A 774 9.72 12.77 -5.09
CA LEU A 774 10.12 14.18 -5.05
C LEU A 774 11.63 14.35 -4.84
N ALA A 775 12.25 13.50 -4.01
CA ALA A 775 13.69 13.55 -3.78
C ALA A 775 14.47 13.13 -5.05
N GLU A 776 14.04 12.07 -5.72
CA GLU A 776 14.65 11.61 -6.98
C GLU A 776 14.42 12.59 -8.13
N LEU A 777 13.27 13.27 -8.15
CA LEU A 777 12.97 14.29 -9.15
C LEU A 777 13.95 15.47 -9.04
N LEU A 778 14.15 16.02 -7.84
CA LEU A 778 15.15 17.07 -7.61
C LEU A 778 16.56 16.60 -7.96
N SER A 779 16.93 15.39 -7.54
CA SER A 779 18.24 14.77 -7.87
C SER A 779 18.45 14.63 -9.38
N CYS A 780 17.44 14.13 -10.10
CA CYS A 780 17.46 13.97 -11.56
C CYS A 780 17.60 15.32 -12.26
N SER A 781 16.88 16.36 -11.80
CA SER A 781 17.02 17.71 -12.34
C SER A 781 18.42 18.27 -12.14
N MET A 782 19.04 18.10 -10.96
CA MET A 782 20.42 18.55 -10.73
C MET A 782 21.43 17.82 -11.62
N LYS A 783 21.26 16.50 -11.81
CA LYS A 783 22.08 15.71 -12.75
C LYS A 783 21.94 16.23 -14.19
N MET A 784 20.72 16.62 -14.58
CA MET A 784 20.43 17.18 -15.90
C MET A 784 21.11 18.53 -16.11
N VAL A 785 21.05 19.41 -15.11
CA VAL A 785 21.76 20.70 -15.12
C VAL A 785 23.26 20.49 -15.27
N ALA A 786 23.85 19.58 -14.48
CA ALA A 786 25.28 19.28 -14.56
C ALA A 786 25.71 18.73 -15.92
N LEU A 787 24.92 17.83 -16.51
CA LEU A 787 25.19 17.27 -17.83
C LEU A 787 25.14 18.34 -18.92
N ARG A 788 24.05 19.11 -18.98
CA ARG A 788 23.87 20.18 -19.99
C ARG A 788 24.91 21.29 -19.86
N SER A 789 25.26 21.66 -18.64
CA SER A 789 26.38 22.56 -18.35
C SER A 789 27.68 22.04 -18.96
N SER A 790 28.01 20.76 -18.74
CA SER A 790 29.24 20.17 -19.28
C SER A 790 29.27 20.06 -20.81
N CYS A 791 28.09 19.98 -21.44
CA CYS A 791 27.94 19.98 -22.89
C CYS A 791 27.93 21.38 -23.51
N GLY A 792 27.93 22.46 -22.70
CA GLY A 792 27.84 23.83 -23.17
C GLY A 792 26.42 24.32 -23.50
N ALA A 793 25.39 23.51 -23.22
CA ALA A 793 23.97 23.89 -23.36
C ALA A 793 23.50 24.72 -22.14
N ILE A 794 24.10 25.90 -21.96
CA ILE A 794 23.96 26.72 -20.75
C ILE A 794 22.51 27.20 -20.56
N ASN A 795 21.83 27.64 -21.63
CA ASN A 795 20.45 28.11 -21.56
C ASN A 795 19.47 27.00 -21.12
N ASP A 796 19.60 25.81 -21.70
CA ASP A 796 18.77 24.65 -21.33
C ASP A 796 19.05 24.16 -19.90
N ALA A 797 20.30 24.27 -19.45
CA ALA A 797 20.70 24.00 -18.08
C ALA A 797 20.08 25.03 -17.11
N ARG A 798 20.07 26.32 -17.49
CA ARG A 798 19.49 27.41 -16.70
C ARG A 798 17.99 27.22 -16.53
N LEU A 799 17.25 26.96 -17.61
CA LEU A 799 15.81 26.70 -17.55
C LEU A 799 15.49 25.50 -16.64
N GLN A 800 16.23 24.40 -16.80
CA GLN A 800 16.06 23.22 -15.96
C GLN A 800 16.38 23.49 -14.48
N CYS A 801 17.37 24.36 -14.21
CA CYS A 801 17.73 24.79 -12.86
C CYS A 801 16.64 25.65 -12.22
N LEU A 802 16.01 26.56 -12.98
CA LEU A 802 14.89 27.39 -12.53
C LEU A 802 13.66 26.53 -12.19
N GLU A 803 13.32 25.55 -13.01
CA GLU A 803 12.22 24.61 -12.71
C GLU A 803 12.49 23.80 -11.43
N ALA A 804 13.74 23.34 -11.23
CA ALA A 804 14.14 22.67 -10.00
C ALA A 804 14.07 23.61 -8.78
N LEU A 805 14.44 24.89 -8.94
CA LEU A 805 14.33 25.91 -7.89
C LEU A 805 12.88 26.16 -7.50
N LYS A 806 11.97 26.30 -8.46
CA LYS A 806 10.52 26.46 -8.20
C LYS A 806 10.01 25.30 -7.34
N LEU A 807 10.37 24.05 -7.68
CA LEU A 807 10.00 22.88 -6.89
C LEU A 807 10.64 22.89 -5.48
N ALA A 808 11.93 23.16 -5.37
CA ALA A 808 12.64 23.19 -4.09
C ALA A 808 12.10 24.30 -3.14
N ILE A 809 11.68 25.43 -3.70
CA ILE A 809 11.02 26.53 -2.99
C ILE A 809 9.66 26.11 -2.45
N LYS A 810 8.83 25.45 -3.27
CA LYS A 810 7.53 24.91 -2.84
C LYS A 810 7.66 23.91 -1.69
N LEU A 811 8.75 23.14 -1.68
CA LEU A 811 9.09 22.16 -0.65
C LEU A 811 9.80 22.77 0.57
N GLN A 812 10.08 24.09 0.56
CA GLN A 812 10.84 24.80 1.59
C GLN A 812 12.17 24.11 1.96
N ALA A 813 12.90 23.62 0.96
CA ALA A 813 14.18 22.91 1.15
C ALA A 813 15.38 23.86 0.89
N PRO A 814 15.85 24.65 1.87
CA PRO A 814 16.89 25.65 1.65
C PRO A 814 18.25 25.04 1.32
N SER A 815 18.54 23.82 1.76
CA SER A 815 19.76 23.09 1.38
C SER A 815 19.80 22.83 -0.12
N GLN A 816 18.68 22.40 -0.69
CA GLN A 816 18.50 22.17 -2.13
C GLN A 816 18.48 23.50 -2.89
N CYS A 817 17.79 24.52 -2.35
CA CYS A 817 17.77 25.86 -2.96
C CYS A 817 19.17 26.49 -3.01
N ALA A 818 19.96 26.36 -1.95
CA ALA A 818 21.33 26.87 -1.91
C ALA A 818 22.21 26.21 -2.97
N GLU A 819 22.13 24.88 -3.09
CA GLU A 819 22.89 24.14 -4.11
C GLU A 819 22.47 24.54 -5.54
N LEU A 820 21.16 24.65 -5.81
CA LEU A 820 20.63 25.06 -7.11
C LEU A 820 20.95 26.52 -7.46
N LEU A 821 20.88 27.45 -6.49
CA LEU A 821 21.26 28.85 -6.72
C LEU A 821 22.76 28.99 -6.99
N VAL A 822 23.61 28.18 -6.35
CA VAL A 822 25.05 28.15 -6.67
C VAL A 822 25.28 27.58 -8.07
N LEU A 823 24.56 26.52 -8.47
CA LEU A 823 24.59 26.02 -9.85
C LEU A 823 24.12 27.08 -10.86
N LYS A 824 23.06 27.83 -10.55
CA LYS A 824 22.62 28.96 -11.38
C LYS A 824 23.72 30.02 -11.50
N ALA A 825 24.34 30.41 -10.39
CA ALA A 825 25.44 31.37 -10.38
C ALA A 825 26.64 30.91 -11.22
N GLU A 826 26.96 29.59 -11.23
CA GLU A 826 27.96 28.98 -12.11
C GLU A 826 27.57 29.15 -13.60
N LEU A 827 26.32 28.85 -13.95
CA LEU A 827 25.79 28.98 -15.31
C LEU A 827 25.85 30.43 -15.81
N GLU A 828 25.44 31.40 -14.99
CA GLU A 828 25.49 32.82 -15.34
C GLU A 828 26.95 33.30 -15.57
N LEU A 829 27.91 32.85 -14.76
CA LEU A 829 29.34 33.14 -15.01
C LEU A 829 29.87 32.53 -16.30
N MET A 830 29.42 31.33 -16.67
CA MET A 830 29.81 30.71 -17.94
C MET A 830 29.24 31.46 -19.14
N GLN A 831 28.08 32.10 -18.98
CA GLN A 831 27.46 32.97 -19.99
C GLN A 831 28.09 34.37 -20.04
N GLY A 832 28.79 34.80 -18.98
CA GLY A 832 29.39 36.13 -18.85
C GLY A 832 28.55 37.14 -18.05
N GLU A 833 27.42 36.69 -17.50
CA GLU A 833 26.46 37.48 -16.74
C GLU A 833 26.90 37.65 -15.28
N ARG A 834 27.89 38.52 -15.08
CA ARG A 834 28.55 38.73 -13.79
C ARG A 834 27.62 39.32 -12.72
N GLU A 835 26.69 40.19 -13.12
CA GLU A 835 25.76 40.83 -12.19
C GLU A 835 24.71 39.84 -11.69
N GLU A 836 24.11 39.04 -12.57
CA GLU A 836 23.16 37.98 -12.19
C GLU A 836 23.80 36.93 -11.29
N SER A 837 25.03 36.51 -11.60
CA SER A 837 25.80 35.61 -10.72
C SER A 837 26.02 36.22 -9.33
N ALA A 838 26.35 37.52 -9.27
CA ALA A 838 26.52 38.21 -7.99
C ALA A 838 25.21 38.25 -7.18
N ILE A 839 24.07 38.47 -7.84
CA ILE A 839 22.73 38.46 -7.22
C ILE A 839 22.41 37.06 -6.68
N ASP A 840 22.63 36.00 -7.46
CA ASP A 840 22.39 34.63 -7.02
C ASP A 840 23.22 34.26 -5.78
N LEU A 841 24.52 34.59 -5.79
CA LEU A 841 25.40 34.35 -4.65
C LEU A 841 24.99 35.17 -3.41
N ASP A 842 24.47 36.38 -3.61
CA ASP A 842 23.89 37.20 -2.55
C ASP A 842 22.65 36.55 -1.94
N LYS A 843 21.75 36.03 -2.79
CA LYS A 843 20.56 35.28 -2.34
C LYS A 843 20.94 34.03 -1.54
N VAL A 844 21.97 33.28 -1.94
CA VAL A 844 22.48 32.13 -1.16
C VAL A 844 22.98 32.59 0.22
N ARG A 845 23.74 33.68 0.28
CA ARG A 845 24.20 34.24 1.57
C ARG A 845 23.00 34.62 2.45
N ASN A 846 22.01 35.29 1.88
CA ASN A 846 20.82 35.71 2.61
C ASN A 846 20.02 34.49 3.13
N LEU A 847 19.88 33.45 2.32
CA LEU A 847 19.23 32.19 2.67
C LEU A 847 19.93 31.45 3.84
N LEU A 848 21.26 31.51 3.90
CA LEU A 848 22.06 30.77 4.88
C LEU A 848 22.39 31.57 6.16
N GLU A 849 22.52 32.90 6.06
CA GLU A 849 23.05 33.74 7.16
C GLU A 849 22.06 34.76 7.70
N ILE A 850 21.17 35.31 6.86
CA ILE A 850 20.25 36.35 7.29
C ILE A 850 19.06 35.68 7.99
N CYS A 851 19.04 35.79 9.31
CA CYS A 851 17.91 35.44 10.15
C CYS A 851 16.85 36.54 10.04
N THR A 852 16.14 36.59 8.91
CA THR A 852 14.84 37.26 8.85
C THR A 852 13.82 36.37 9.56
N ASP A 853 13.18 36.90 10.59
CA ASP A 853 12.02 36.25 11.19
C ASP A 853 10.87 36.31 10.18
N PHE A 854 10.66 35.21 9.47
CA PHE A 854 9.43 34.95 8.70
C PHE A 854 8.34 34.32 9.59
N SER A 855 8.59 34.26 10.89
CA SER A 855 7.74 33.65 11.90
C SER A 855 6.63 34.63 12.32
N ASP A 856 5.52 34.64 11.59
CA ASP A 856 4.24 35.08 12.15
C ASP A 856 3.66 33.93 12.99
N GLN A 857 4.30 33.64 14.13
CA GLN A 857 3.71 32.77 15.13
C GLN A 857 2.61 33.55 15.86
N VAL A 858 1.44 33.65 15.23
CA VAL A 858 0.21 33.93 15.96
C VAL A 858 0.02 32.76 16.91
N LYS A 859 0.26 32.98 18.21
CA LYS A 859 -0.16 32.07 19.27
C LYS A 859 -1.68 31.91 19.14
N LYS A 860 -2.12 30.85 18.47
CA LYS A 860 -3.54 30.54 18.35
C LYS A 860 -4.04 30.04 19.70
N ALA A 861 -5.20 30.54 20.09
CA ALA A 861 -5.93 30.07 21.27
C ALA A 861 -6.26 28.58 21.11
N GLU A 862 -6.39 27.87 22.23
CA GLU A 862 -6.86 26.48 22.25
C GLU A 862 -8.21 26.38 21.53
N VAL A 863 -8.21 25.75 20.35
CA VAL A 863 -9.43 25.50 19.58
C VAL A 863 -10.03 24.20 20.08
N LYS A 864 -11.28 24.24 20.54
CA LYS A 864 -11.99 23.03 20.95
C LYS A 864 -12.25 22.16 19.73
N ILE A 865 -11.61 20.99 19.67
CA ILE A 865 -11.68 20.09 18.52
C ILE A 865 -13.02 19.33 18.55
N LYS A 866 -13.90 19.66 17.60
CA LYS A 866 -15.20 18.99 17.40
C LYS A 866 -15.44 18.70 15.91
N PRO A 867 -14.85 17.64 15.34
CA PRO A 867 -15.17 17.21 13.98
C PRO A 867 -16.63 16.72 13.93
N ARG A 868 -17.33 17.01 12.83
CA ARG A 868 -18.73 16.60 12.63
C ARG A 868 -18.80 15.45 11.64
N LYS A 869 -19.46 14.36 12.04
CA LYS A 869 -19.79 13.23 11.16
C LYS A 869 -20.84 13.66 10.13
N GLY A 870 -20.70 13.26 8.86
CA GLY A 870 -21.69 13.59 7.83
C GLY A 870 -21.25 13.30 6.40
N ARG A 871 -22.14 13.57 5.44
CA ARG A 871 -21.84 13.63 4.00
C ARG A 871 -21.14 14.95 3.66
N PRO A 872 -20.22 14.98 2.69
CA PRO A 872 -19.87 16.24 2.03
C PRO A 872 -21.16 16.84 1.48
N ALA A 873 -21.43 18.13 1.68
CA ALA A 873 -22.55 18.72 0.97
C ALA A 873 -22.26 18.58 -0.54
N GLN A 874 -23.26 18.17 -1.33
CA GLN A 874 -23.13 18.38 -2.78
C GLN A 874 -22.90 19.87 -2.94
N LYS A 875 -21.69 20.27 -3.41
CA LYS A 875 -21.46 21.64 -3.86
C LYS A 875 -22.68 21.98 -4.72
N PRO A 876 -23.48 23.01 -4.39
CA PRO A 876 -24.40 23.55 -5.35
C PRO A 876 -23.57 23.74 -6.61
N GLN A 877 -24.05 23.27 -7.76
CA GLN A 877 -23.48 23.76 -9.01
C GLN A 877 -23.37 25.26 -8.83
N SER A 878 -22.14 25.78 -8.82
CA SER A 878 -21.91 27.20 -8.80
C SER A 878 -22.86 27.75 -9.84
N PRO A 879 -23.77 28.69 -9.51
CA PRO A 879 -24.63 29.27 -10.50
C PRO A 879 -23.72 29.65 -11.66
N LEU A 880 -24.10 29.28 -12.89
CA LEU A 880 -23.49 29.87 -14.09
C LEU A 880 -23.35 31.36 -13.79
N PRO A 881 -22.17 31.97 -13.99
CA PRO A 881 -21.98 33.37 -13.65
C PRO A 881 -23.06 34.15 -14.37
N ASN A 882 -24.03 34.68 -13.61
CA ASN A 882 -24.97 35.64 -14.13
C ASN A 882 -24.10 36.84 -14.51
N LEU A 883 -24.11 37.17 -15.80
CA LEU A 883 -23.35 38.26 -16.41
C LEU A 883 -23.64 39.67 -15.83
N ASP A 884 -24.43 39.77 -14.77
CA ASP A 884 -24.92 41.04 -14.20
C ASP A 884 -24.47 41.32 -12.75
N ASP A 885 -23.65 40.46 -12.11
CA ASP A 885 -23.16 40.72 -10.73
C ASP A 885 -21.66 41.12 -10.65
N ASP A 886 -21.03 41.42 -11.78
CA ASP A 886 -19.64 41.96 -11.85
C ASP A 886 -19.52 43.42 -11.34
N CYS A 887 -20.63 44.08 -10.98
CA CYS A 887 -20.61 45.47 -10.54
C CYS A 887 -20.64 45.68 -9.01
N LYS A 888 -20.68 44.61 -8.19
CA LYS A 888 -20.66 44.76 -6.71
C LYS A 888 -19.31 44.45 -6.05
N GLY A 889 -18.37 43.84 -6.77
CA GLY A 889 -16.98 43.66 -6.31
C GLY A 889 -16.11 44.91 -6.42
N ILE A 890 -16.56 45.95 -7.14
CA ILE A 890 -15.75 47.13 -7.47
C ILE A 890 -15.78 48.22 -6.37
N LEU A 891 -16.63 48.09 -5.35
CA LEU A 891 -16.80 49.12 -4.30
C LEU A 891 -16.58 48.63 -2.86
N THR A 892 -15.74 47.62 -2.65
CA THR A 892 -15.12 47.35 -1.34
C THR A 892 -13.61 47.52 -1.40
N THR A 893 -13.19 48.70 -1.85
CA THR A 893 -11.88 49.28 -1.51
C THR A 893 -11.84 49.63 -0.03
N ARG A 894 -11.67 48.62 0.83
CA ARG A 894 -11.15 48.82 2.18
C ARG A 894 -10.59 47.51 2.71
N TRP A 895 -9.35 47.61 3.20
CA TRP A 895 -8.53 46.57 3.82
C TRP A 895 -7.72 45.68 2.85
N LEU A 896 -6.80 46.33 2.13
CA LEU A 896 -5.44 45.78 2.11
C LEU A 896 -4.97 45.80 3.58
N PRO A 897 -4.65 44.65 4.24
CA PRO A 897 -3.62 44.73 5.25
C PRO A 897 -2.45 45.35 4.51
N LYS A 898 -1.93 46.49 4.99
CA LYS A 898 -0.57 46.86 4.65
C LYS A 898 0.23 45.59 4.94
N GLU A 899 0.71 44.94 3.89
CA GLU A 899 1.82 44.02 4.03
C GLU A 899 2.81 44.76 4.94
N PRO A 900 3.31 44.14 6.01
CA PRO A 900 4.43 44.72 6.70
C PRO A 900 5.44 44.97 5.60
N VAL A 901 5.68 46.26 5.31
CA VAL A 901 6.81 46.67 4.50
C VAL A 901 7.96 46.02 5.23
N VAL A 902 8.44 44.90 4.70
CA VAL A 902 9.76 44.39 5.01
C VAL A 902 10.61 45.59 4.69
N LYS A 903 11.05 46.30 5.74
CA LYS A 903 11.95 47.43 5.59
C LYS A 903 13.13 46.82 4.88
N ASP A 904 13.19 47.08 3.57
CA ASP A 904 14.28 46.66 2.74
C ASP A 904 15.52 47.27 3.39
N PRO A 905 16.41 46.49 4.03
CA PRO A 905 17.59 47.04 4.70
C PRO A 905 18.53 47.70 3.68
N THR A 906 18.25 47.52 2.37
CA THR A 906 18.94 48.10 1.23
C THR A 906 18.31 49.38 0.66
N SER A 907 17.20 49.88 1.21
CA SER A 907 16.51 51.10 0.71
C SER A 907 17.21 52.43 1.03
N SER A 908 18.42 52.40 1.62
CA SER A 908 19.28 53.58 1.75
C SER A 908 20.37 53.54 0.66
N PRO A 909 20.60 54.61 -0.12
CA PRO A 909 21.63 54.61 -1.16
C PRO A 909 23.01 54.37 -0.51
N PRO A 910 23.81 53.41 -1.00
CA PRO A 910 25.12 53.15 -0.41
C PRO A 910 26.07 54.25 -0.85
N LEU A 911 26.26 55.28 -0.01
CA LEU A 911 27.27 56.32 -0.24
C LEU A 911 28.72 55.80 -0.07
N LYS A 912 28.94 54.49 0.11
CA LYS A 912 30.23 53.79 0.00
C LYS A 912 30.00 52.35 -0.47
N ALA A 913 30.89 51.83 -1.32
CA ALA A 913 30.89 50.43 -1.76
C ALA A 913 30.80 49.49 -0.54
N GLN A 914 29.81 48.59 -0.53
CA GLN A 914 29.67 47.60 0.54
C GLN A 914 30.94 46.72 0.56
N PRO A 915 31.55 46.46 1.73
CA PRO A 915 32.68 45.54 1.79
C PRO A 915 32.26 44.17 1.25
N ARG A 916 33.07 43.57 0.39
CA ARG A 916 32.87 42.21 -0.17
C ARG A 916 32.78 41.21 1.00
N ARG A 917 31.57 40.90 1.49
CA ARG A 917 31.36 40.07 2.69
C ARG A 917 31.35 38.59 2.32
N TRP A 918 32.28 37.85 2.93
CA TRP A 918 32.39 36.39 2.81
C TRP A 918 31.29 35.70 3.60
N LEU A 919 30.98 34.44 3.27
CA LEU A 919 30.21 33.57 4.16
C LEU A 919 30.98 33.40 5.49
N SER A 920 30.34 33.76 6.60
CA SER A 920 30.80 33.55 7.98
C SER A 920 31.22 32.10 8.24
N SER A 921 30.46 31.15 7.67
CA SER A 921 30.72 29.72 7.83
C SER A 921 32.11 29.30 7.36
N LEU A 922 32.71 30.00 6.39
CA LEU A 922 34.06 29.71 5.87
C LEU A 922 35.15 29.96 6.91
N ALA A 923 34.92 30.88 7.85
CA ALA A 923 35.86 31.22 8.93
C ALA A 923 35.72 30.31 10.16
N HIS A 924 34.73 29.42 10.20
CA HIS A 924 34.51 28.54 11.35
C HIS A 924 35.64 27.51 11.52
N ASP A 925 35.94 27.19 12.77
CA ASP A 925 36.86 26.12 13.14
C ASP A 925 36.40 24.74 12.66
N SER A 926 37.36 23.84 12.48
CA SER A 926 37.12 22.45 12.08
C SER A 926 36.17 21.69 13.01
N ASN A 927 36.01 22.08 14.27
CA ASN A 927 35.10 21.45 15.24
C ASN A 927 33.69 22.08 15.30
N CYS A 928 33.39 23.07 14.46
CA CYS A 928 32.08 23.73 14.50
C CYS A 928 30.92 22.77 14.18
N LEU A 929 29.82 22.90 14.95
CA LEU A 929 28.61 22.07 14.87
C LEU A 929 27.44 22.76 14.16
N CYS A 930 27.61 23.96 13.61
CA CYS A 930 26.52 24.62 12.90
C CYS A 930 26.10 23.81 11.66
N PRO A 931 24.84 23.94 11.17
CA PRO A 931 24.34 23.15 10.04
C PRO A 931 25.24 23.22 8.79
N CYS A 932 25.75 24.41 8.44
CA CYS A 932 26.67 24.60 7.31
C CYS A 932 28.01 23.87 7.45
N CYS A 933 28.41 23.51 8.68
CA CYS A 933 29.66 22.78 8.97
C CYS A 933 29.43 21.30 9.29
N ALA A 934 28.22 20.91 9.68
CA ALA A 934 27.88 19.57 10.15
C ALA A 934 27.14 18.73 9.11
N GLU A 935 26.34 19.37 8.24
CA GLU A 935 25.59 18.69 7.19
C GLU A 935 26.38 18.66 5.88
N PRO A 936 26.56 17.49 5.25
CA PRO A 936 27.42 17.33 4.08
C PRO A 936 26.91 18.10 2.85
N CYS A 937 25.59 18.12 2.61
CA CYS A 937 25.00 18.84 1.48
C CYS A 937 25.21 20.36 1.57
N LEU A 938 24.98 20.96 2.75
CA LEU A 938 25.25 22.38 2.98
C LEU A 938 26.76 22.69 2.97
N GLY A 939 27.59 21.80 3.53
CA GLY A 939 29.04 21.92 3.47
C GLY A 939 29.56 21.92 2.03
N ARG A 940 28.91 21.15 1.15
CA ARG A 940 29.20 21.14 -0.29
C ARG A 940 28.73 22.40 -0.99
N ALA A 941 27.50 22.85 -0.76
CA ALA A 941 26.95 24.07 -1.35
C ALA A 941 27.80 25.31 -0.96
N THR A 942 28.21 25.43 0.30
CA THR A 942 29.07 26.54 0.77
C THR A 942 30.49 26.48 0.19
N ALA A 943 31.04 25.29 -0.03
CA ALA A 943 32.33 25.13 -0.72
C ALA A 943 32.23 25.53 -2.20
N ARG A 944 31.17 25.11 -2.89
CA ARG A 944 30.89 25.54 -4.27
C ARG A 944 30.69 27.05 -4.35
N TRP A 945 29.84 27.63 -3.49
CA TRP A 945 29.64 29.08 -3.40
C TRP A 945 30.98 29.84 -3.30
N ALA A 946 31.89 29.37 -2.46
CA ALA A 946 33.21 30.01 -2.29
C ALA A 946 34.10 29.88 -3.54
N ALA A 947 34.01 28.78 -4.28
CA ALA A 947 34.71 28.61 -5.55
C ALA A 947 34.16 29.59 -6.61
N VAL A 948 32.84 29.66 -6.77
CA VAL A 948 32.16 30.54 -7.73
C VAL A 948 32.43 32.01 -7.41
N GLN A 949 32.34 32.40 -6.14
CA GLN A 949 32.66 33.75 -5.69
C GLN A 949 34.12 34.13 -6.00
N ALA A 950 35.05 33.18 -5.92
CA ALA A 950 36.45 33.41 -6.26
C ALA A 950 36.65 33.65 -7.76
N ASP A 951 35.86 32.97 -8.60
CA ASP A 951 35.88 33.13 -10.06
C ASP A 951 35.25 34.46 -10.47
N LEU A 952 34.10 34.81 -9.87
CA LEU A 952 33.44 36.12 -10.05
C LEU A 952 34.36 37.29 -9.70
N ILE A 953 35.12 37.21 -8.60
CA ILE A 953 36.07 38.27 -8.20
C ILE A 953 37.12 38.50 -9.28
N LEU A 954 37.68 37.45 -9.88
CA LEU A 954 38.67 37.58 -10.95
C LEU A 954 38.07 38.18 -12.23
N GLN A 955 36.82 37.84 -12.55
CA GLN A 955 36.15 38.39 -13.72
C GLN A 955 35.70 39.85 -13.54
N LEU A 956 35.45 40.29 -12.30
CA LEU A 956 35.13 41.68 -11.98
C LEU A 956 36.38 42.57 -11.90
N ASP A 957 37.43 42.09 -11.23
CA ASP A 957 38.72 42.79 -11.14
C ASP A 957 39.88 41.78 -11.27
N PRO A 958 40.53 41.70 -12.45
CA PRO A 958 41.66 40.82 -12.68
C PRO A 958 42.86 41.07 -11.75
N ASN A 959 42.94 42.23 -11.08
CA ASN A 959 44.03 42.55 -10.16
C ASN A 959 43.82 41.98 -8.75
N ASP A 960 42.60 41.55 -8.39
CA ASP A 960 42.30 41.01 -7.04
C ASP A 960 42.56 39.48 -6.93
N VAL A 961 43.67 39.04 -7.53
CA VAL A 961 44.11 37.63 -7.53
C VAL A 961 44.31 37.10 -6.10
N LYS A 962 44.74 37.97 -5.19
CA LYS A 962 44.99 37.59 -3.78
C LYS A 962 43.70 37.22 -3.05
N ALA A 963 42.59 37.94 -3.26
CA ALA A 963 41.32 37.58 -2.64
C ALA A 963 40.74 36.29 -3.23
N SER A 964 40.84 36.12 -4.56
CA SER A 964 40.42 34.88 -5.23
C SER A 964 41.19 33.65 -4.74
N LEU A 965 42.53 33.73 -4.68
CA LEU A 965 43.37 32.64 -4.16
C LEU A 965 43.05 32.29 -2.69
N LYS A 966 42.77 33.31 -1.86
CA LYS A 966 42.34 33.09 -0.47
C LYS A 966 41.03 32.29 -0.42
N LEU A 967 40.01 32.68 -1.20
CA LEU A 967 38.74 31.95 -1.23
C LEU A 967 38.90 30.52 -1.73
N ARG A 968 39.66 30.30 -2.82
CA ARG A 968 39.95 28.95 -3.32
C ARG A 968 40.68 28.09 -2.30
N SER A 969 41.63 28.66 -1.56
CA SER A 969 42.31 27.96 -0.45
C SER A 969 41.35 27.63 0.71
N ALA A 970 40.42 28.54 1.03
CA ALA A 970 39.37 28.31 2.02
C ALA A 970 38.40 27.21 1.56
N THR A 971 38.07 27.16 0.26
CA THR A 971 37.28 26.08 -0.34
C THR A 971 37.96 24.73 -0.16
N LEU A 972 39.26 24.60 -0.48
CA LEU A 972 40.00 23.34 -0.30
C LEU A 972 40.02 22.90 1.18
N ALA A 973 40.25 23.83 2.10
CA ALA A 973 40.21 23.57 3.54
C ALA A 973 38.80 23.12 3.99
N ARG A 974 37.75 23.77 3.47
CA ARG A 974 36.35 23.41 3.71
C ARG A 974 36.03 22.01 3.24
N CYS A 975 36.38 21.67 1.99
CA CYS A 975 36.19 20.34 1.43
C CYS A 975 36.84 19.26 2.32
N LYS A 976 38.09 19.47 2.74
CA LYS A 976 38.80 18.55 3.64
C LYS A 976 38.10 18.40 4.99
N SER A 977 37.65 19.50 5.59
CA SER A 977 36.91 19.47 6.86
C SER A 977 35.57 18.74 6.75
N VAL A 978 34.83 18.94 5.65
CA VAL A 978 33.53 18.28 5.42
C VAL A 978 33.74 16.78 5.19
N SER A 979 34.69 16.38 4.33
CA SER A 979 34.97 14.96 4.06
C SER A 979 35.43 14.20 5.31
N THR A 980 36.25 14.83 6.17
CA THR A 980 36.72 14.20 7.42
C THR A 980 35.58 14.01 8.42
N LYS A 981 34.71 15.01 8.60
CA LYS A 981 33.51 14.89 9.44
C LYS A 981 32.53 13.85 8.91
N LEU A 982 32.30 13.84 7.60
CA LEU A 982 31.44 12.86 6.95
C LEU A 982 31.96 11.45 7.19
N GLY A 983 33.27 11.20 6.97
CA GLY A 983 33.89 9.91 7.25
C GLY A 983 33.76 9.48 8.71
N ALA A 984 33.94 10.40 9.66
CA ALA A 984 33.77 10.12 11.09
C ALA A 984 32.31 9.78 11.47
N LYS A 985 31.33 10.52 10.94
CA LYS A 985 29.91 10.24 11.19
C LYS A 985 29.46 8.93 10.55
N LEU A 986 29.90 8.62 9.33
CA LEU A 986 29.63 7.33 8.68
C LEU A 986 30.26 6.17 9.45
N ALA A 987 31.50 6.33 9.91
CA ALA A 987 32.13 5.32 10.76
C ALA A 987 31.33 5.06 12.04
N LYS A 988 30.76 6.10 12.67
CA LYS A 988 29.90 5.98 13.85
C LYS A 988 28.59 5.25 13.56
N LEU A 989 27.94 5.54 12.42
CA LEU A 989 26.68 4.90 12.04
C LEU A 989 26.85 3.41 11.69
N PHE A 990 28.01 3.00 11.15
CA PHE A 990 28.23 1.63 10.66
C PHE A 990 29.27 0.82 11.45
N THR A 991 29.53 1.17 12.73
CA THR A 991 30.52 0.50 13.59
C THR A 991 30.33 -1.02 13.71
N ALA A 992 29.10 -1.53 13.54
CA ALA A 992 28.77 -2.95 13.67
C ALA A 992 29.14 -3.83 12.44
N CYS A 993 29.55 -3.24 11.31
CA CYS A 993 29.63 -3.97 10.03
C CYS A 993 30.86 -4.89 9.87
N GLY A 994 31.64 -5.14 10.93
CA GLY A 994 32.68 -6.19 10.98
C GLY A 994 33.87 -6.04 10.01
N THR A 995 33.88 -5.04 9.13
CA THR A 995 34.96 -4.81 8.19
C THR A 995 36.09 -4.05 8.88
N ASN A 996 37.28 -4.65 8.87
CA ASN A 996 38.55 -4.10 9.35
C ASN A 996 38.61 -2.57 9.23
N LYS A 997 38.93 -1.88 10.33
CA LYS A 997 39.36 -0.46 10.56
C LYS A 997 39.76 0.39 9.33
N SER A 998 38.98 0.38 8.28
CA SER A 998 39.18 1.09 7.03
C SER A 998 38.27 2.30 7.12
N VAL A 999 38.86 3.42 7.51
CA VAL A 999 38.18 4.72 7.54
C VAL A 999 37.53 4.95 6.18
N ALA A 1000 36.19 4.99 6.15
CA ALA A 1000 35.46 5.35 4.93
C ALA A 1000 35.99 6.69 4.43
N LYS A 1001 36.46 6.74 3.18
CA LYS A 1001 36.93 7.97 2.54
C LYS A 1001 35.83 8.46 1.58
N PRO A 1002 34.90 9.30 2.05
CA PRO A 1002 33.80 9.76 1.22
C PRO A 1002 34.30 10.69 0.10
N ALA A 1003 33.90 10.38 -1.13
CA ALA A 1003 34.24 11.08 -2.36
C ALA A 1003 33.33 12.29 -2.70
N LEU A 1004 32.35 12.61 -1.85
CA LEU A 1004 31.34 13.67 -2.10
C LEU A 1004 31.91 15.03 -2.56
N MET A 1005 33.11 15.41 -2.10
CA MET A 1005 33.72 16.72 -2.36
C MET A 1005 34.74 16.73 -3.50
N GLU A 1006 35.03 15.58 -4.11
CA GLU A 1006 36.14 15.42 -5.06
C GLU A 1006 35.93 16.22 -6.35
N ASP A 1007 34.68 16.35 -6.80
CA ASP A 1007 34.33 17.17 -7.96
C ASP A 1007 34.63 18.66 -7.71
N VAL A 1008 34.32 19.15 -6.52
CA VAL A 1008 34.61 20.54 -6.12
C VAL A 1008 36.12 20.76 -5.96
N VAL A 1009 36.81 19.86 -5.26
CA VAL A 1009 38.27 19.97 -5.03
C VAL A 1009 39.03 19.97 -6.35
N SER A 1010 38.70 19.05 -7.25
CA SER A 1010 39.36 18.93 -8.55
C SER A 1010 39.13 20.17 -9.42
N ARG A 1011 37.89 20.69 -9.48
CA ARG A 1011 37.59 21.95 -10.20
C ARG A 1011 38.34 23.14 -9.63
N VAL A 1012 38.44 23.26 -8.30
CA VAL A 1012 39.22 24.34 -7.67
C VAL A 1012 40.70 24.25 -8.07
N TYR A 1013 41.31 23.06 -8.06
CA TYR A 1013 42.69 22.91 -8.55
C TYR A 1013 42.84 23.34 -10.00
N LEU A 1014 41.92 22.92 -10.88
CA LEU A 1014 41.94 23.32 -12.29
C LEU A 1014 41.84 24.85 -12.43
N CYS A 1015 40.89 25.50 -11.76
CA CYS A 1015 40.73 26.95 -11.78
C CYS A 1015 41.97 27.68 -11.23
N MET A 1016 42.57 27.19 -10.15
CA MET A 1016 43.82 27.75 -9.60
C MET A 1016 44.97 27.71 -10.61
N VAL A 1017 45.13 26.59 -11.31
CA VAL A 1017 46.19 26.42 -12.31
C VAL A 1017 45.92 27.29 -13.54
N LEU A 1018 44.68 27.31 -14.05
CA LEU A 1018 44.28 28.15 -15.19
C LEU A 1018 44.49 29.65 -14.91
N SER A 1019 44.11 30.13 -13.72
CA SER A 1019 44.35 31.53 -13.34
C SER A 1019 45.84 31.88 -13.21
N GLY A 1020 46.71 30.88 -13.02
CA GLY A 1020 48.16 31.05 -13.01
C GLY A 1020 48.79 31.19 -14.40
N LEU A 1021 48.04 30.93 -15.47
CA LEU A 1021 48.50 31.09 -16.86
C LEU A 1021 48.46 32.55 -17.34
N ASP A 1022 47.80 33.45 -16.60
CA ASP A 1022 47.64 34.84 -17.02
C ASP A 1022 49.03 35.51 -17.19
N PRO A 1023 49.38 35.99 -18.41
CA PRO A 1023 50.68 36.59 -18.69
C PRO A 1023 50.99 37.83 -17.82
N ARG A 1024 49.99 38.42 -17.16
CA ARG A 1024 50.16 39.50 -16.19
C ARG A 1024 50.81 39.04 -14.88
N GLN A 1025 50.89 37.73 -14.63
CA GLN A 1025 51.44 37.14 -13.40
C GLN A 1025 52.89 36.69 -13.59
N LYS A 1026 53.84 37.41 -13.00
CA LYS A 1026 55.29 37.23 -13.19
C LYS A 1026 55.92 35.98 -12.52
N LYS A 1027 55.15 35.02 -11.97
CA LYS A 1027 55.70 33.85 -11.22
C LYS A 1027 55.13 32.51 -11.69
N VAL A 1028 55.72 31.96 -12.75
CA VAL A 1028 55.42 30.60 -13.28
C VAL A 1028 55.75 29.48 -12.28
N SER A 1029 56.68 29.68 -11.35
CA SER A 1029 57.17 28.62 -10.45
C SER A 1029 56.14 28.10 -9.43
N GLY A 1030 55.16 28.92 -9.03
CA GLY A 1030 54.09 28.49 -8.10
C GLY A 1030 53.01 27.64 -8.78
N VAL A 1031 52.84 27.79 -10.09
CA VAL A 1031 51.79 27.13 -10.89
C VAL A 1031 52.10 25.65 -11.09
N TRP A 1032 53.36 25.29 -11.27
CA TRP A 1032 53.80 23.89 -11.39
C TRP A 1032 53.46 23.06 -10.15
N ASN A 1033 53.70 23.60 -8.95
CA ASN A 1033 53.37 22.91 -7.70
C ASN A 1033 51.85 22.65 -7.57
N LEU A 1034 51.02 23.62 -7.97
CA LEU A 1034 49.56 23.48 -7.95
C LEU A 1034 49.07 22.45 -8.98
N LEU A 1035 49.68 22.45 -10.17
CA LEU A 1035 49.39 21.50 -11.23
C LEU A 1035 49.74 20.06 -10.81
N GLU A 1036 50.92 19.86 -10.21
CA GLU A 1036 51.33 18.55 -9.69
C GLU A 1036 50.41 18.08 -8.56
N ALA A 1037 50.04 18.97 -7.64
CA ALA A 1037 49.07 18.65 -6.58
C ALA A 1037 47.70 18.26 -7.15
N GLY A 1038 47.19 19.00 -8.15
CA GLY A 1038 45.93 18.70 -8.82
C GLY A 1038 45.96 17.37 -9.57
N LEU A 1039 47.01 17.08 -10.32
CA LEU A 1039 47.18 15.81 -11.03
C LEU A 1039 47.36 14.63 -10.06
N ALA A 1040 48.11 14.82 -8.98
CA ALA A 1040 48.26 13.81 -7.93
C ALA A 1040 46.91 13.49 -7.27
N PHE A 1041 46.10 14.52 -6.98
CA PHE A 1041 44.75 14.36 -6.43
C PHE A 1041 43.82 13.58 -7.36
N VAL A 1042 43.75 13.96 -8.64
CA VAL A 1042 42.85 13.30 -9.60
C VAL A 1042 43.33 11.89 -9.92
N ASN A 1043 44.64 11.62 -9.98
CA ASN A 1043 45.16 10.27 -10.20
C ASN A 1043 44.98 9.34 -9.00
N ALA A 1044 44.94 9.88 -7.77
CA ALA A 1044 44.64 9.09 -6.58
C ALA A 1044 43.17 8.66 -6.50
N THR A 1045 42.32 9.19 -7.38
CA THR A 1045 40.87 9.04 -7.32
C THR A 1045 40.37 8.35 -8.61
N PRO A 1046 39.88 7.11 -8.54
CA PRO A 1046 39.51 6.33 -9.73
C PRO A 1046 38.19 6.76 -10.40
N SER A 1047 37.52 7.80 -9.90
CA SER A 1047 36.18 8.21 -10.35
C SER A 1047 36.16 8.69 -11.82
N PRO A 1048 35.29 8.13 -12.68
CA PRO A 1048 35.13 8.60 -14.06
C PRO A 1048 34.68 10.07 -14.17
N ALA A 1049 33.95 10.58 -13.17
CA ALA A 1049 33.45 11.95 -13.15
C ALA A 1049 34.57 13.01 -13.15
N LEU A 1050 35.79 12.65 -12.73
CA LEU A 1050 36.93 13.57 -12.66
C LEU A 1050 37.76 13.61 -13.96
N ARG A 1051 37.44 12.79 -14.97
CA ARG A 1051 38.21 12.72 -16.22
C ARG A 1051 38.23 14.04 -17.00
N PRO A 1052 37.14 14.81 -17.12
CA PRO A 1052 37.19 16.13 -17.79
C PRO A 1052 38.18 17.07 -17.10
N VAL A 1053 38.22 17.04 -15.76
CA VAL A 1053 39.18 17.84 -14.98
C VAL A 1053 40.61 17.35 -15.18
N LYS A 1054 40.83 16.03 -15.22
CA LYS A 1054 42.14 15.44 -15.57
C LYS A 1054 42.62 15.90 -16.94
N ALA A 1055 41.73 15.91 -17.94
CA ALA A 1055 42.03 16.38 -19.28
C ALA A 1055 42.39 17.87 -19.26
N GLY A 1056 41.62 18.71 -18.56
CA GLY A 1056 41.92 20.13 -18.38
C GLY A 1056 43.28 20.40 -17.72
N LEU A 1057 43.61 19.68 -16.65
CA LEU A 1057 44.92 19.78 -15.99
C LEU A 1057 46.06 19.32 -16.92
N THR A 1058 45.84 18.25 -17.68
CA THR A 1058 46.85 17.73 -18.62
C THR A 1058 47.05 18.67 -19.81
N ALA A 1059 45.99 19.26 -20.34
CA ALA A 1059 46.06 20.30 -21.36
C ALA A 1059 46.81 21.53 -20.83
N THR A 1060 46.52 21.94 -19.60
CA THR A 1060 47.23 23.05 -18.96
C THR A 1060 48.72 22.75 -18.72
N LYS A 1061 49.06 21.51 -18.36
CA LYS A 1061 50.45 21.05 -18.28
C LYS A 1061 51.17 21.19 -19.62
N ALA A 1062 50.51 20.82 -20.73
CA ALA A 1062 51.07 20.97 -22.06
C ALA A 1062 51.30 22.46 -22.40
N ILE A 1063 50.33 23.33 -22.12
CA ILE A 1063 50.45 24.78 -22.33
C ILE A 1063 51.62 25.37 -21.51
N LEU A 1064 51.74 25.04 -20.23
CA LEU A 1064 52.85 25.50 -19.38
C LEU A 1064 54.21 25.02 -19.89
N THR A 1065 54.26 23.79 -20.42
CA THR A 1065 55.48 23.24 -21.02
C THR A 1065 55.87 24.05 -22.25
N LEU A 1066 54.89 24.42 -23.10
CA LEU A 1066 55.10 25.28 -24.26
C LEU A 1066 55.58 26.68 -23.86
N ILE A 1067 54.92 27.33 -22.89
CA ILE A 1067 55.32 28.66 -22.39
C ILE A 1067 56.75 28.61 -21.82
N SER A 1068 57.09 27.59 -21.03
CA SER A 1068 58.44 27.44 -20.47
C SER A 1068 59.49 27.17 -21.56
N MET A 1069 59.14 26.45 -22.62
CA MET A 1069 60.04 26.24 -23.77
C MET A 1069 60.24 27.51 -24.60
N ALA A 1070 59.18 28.32 -24.75
CA ALA A 1070 59.23 29.60 -25.45
C ALA A 1070 60.13 30.59 -24.70
N ASP A 1071 59.94 30.70 -23.39
CA ASP A 1071 60.76 31.53 -22.50
C ASP A 1071 62.23 31.13 -22.54
N LYS A 1072 62.54 29.83 -22.51
CA LYS A 1072 63.92 29.31 -22.66
C LYS A 1072 64.56 29.64 -24.02
N LYS A 1073 63.75 29.79 -25.08
CA LYS A 1073 64.22 30.13 -26.43
C LYS A 1073 64.16 31.63 -26.72
N GLY A 1074 63.66 32.44 -25.79
CA GLY A 1074 63.47 33.88 -25.98
C GLY A 1074 62.48 34.23 -27.09
N CYS A 1075 61.51 33.35 -27.36
CA CYS A 1075 60.51 33.51 -28.42
C CYS A 1075 59.09 33.49 -27.85
N SER A 1076 58.10 33.91 -28.64
CA SER A 1076 56.70 33.74 -28.23
C SER A 1076 56.27 32.26 -28.32
N PRO A 1077 55.24 31.82 -27.57
CA PRO A 1077 54.70 30.47 -27.70
C PRO A 1077 54.21 30.13 -29.12
N GLU A 1078 53.69 31.11 -29.85
CA GLU A 1078 53.28 30.94 -31.26
C GLU A 1078 54.49 30.71 -32.18
N GLU A 1079 55.60 31.38 -31.92
CA GLU A 1079 56.84 31.26 -32.71
C GLU A 1079 57.48 29.88 -32.61
N LEU A 1080 57.22 29.12 -31.53
CA LEU A 1080 57.67 27.72 -31.40
C LEU A 1080 57.17 26.82 -32.54
N PHE A 1081 56.00 27.14 -33.10
CA PHE A 1081 55.34 26.36 -34.15
C PHE A 1081 55.46 26.99 -35.54
N SER A 1082 56.14 28.12 -35.68
CA SER A 1082 56.32 28.83 -36.97
C SER A 1082 56.78 27.90 -38.11
N ASN A 1083 57.72 26.99 -37.85
CA ASN A 1083 58.20 26.01 -38.83
C ASN A 1083 57.20 24.90 -39.17
N ALA A 1084 56.25 24.60 -38.27
CA ALA A 1084 55.21 23.58 -38.45
C ALA A 1084 53.91 24.15 -39.05
N TRP A 1085 53.65 25.44 -38.84
CA TRP A 1085 52.53 26.19 -39.41
C TRP A 1085 52.82 26.81 -40.77
N ASN A 1086 54.06 26.75 -41.25
CA ASN A 1086 54.36 27.03 -42.65
C ASN A 1086 53.53 26.09 -43.53
N TRP A 1087 52.63 26.66 -44.31
CA TRP A 1087 51.82 25.92 -45.27
C TRP A 1087 52.74 25.24 -46.27
N ASN A 1088 52.91 23.93 -46.14
CA ASN A 1088 53.60 23.12 -47.13
C ASN A 1088 52.59 22.76 -48.22
N PRO A 1089 52.64 23.37 -49.43
CA PRO A 1089 51.78 22.96 -50.51
C PRO A 1089 52.01 21.46 -50.80
N PRO A 1090 50.96 20.68 -51.07
CA PRO A 1090 51.12 19.27 -51.41
C PRO A 1090 52.07 19.17 -52.61
N LYS A 1091 53.11 18.34 -52.48
CA LYS A 1091 54.08 18.11 -53.56
C LYS A 1091 53.34 17.62 -54.79
N ALA A 1092 53.35 18.42 -55.86
CA ALA A 1092 52.83 18.03 -57.16
C ALA A 1092 53.59 16.78 -57.64
N GLY A 1093 52.90 15.64 -57.65
CA GLY A 1093 53.45 14.35 -58.02
C GLY A 1093 52.35 13.45 -58.59
N VAL A 1094 52.21 13.53 -59.92
CA VAL A 1094 51.55 12.59 -60.84
C VAL A 1094 50.01 12.61 -60.87
N LEU A 1095 49.51 13.48 -61.75
CA LEU A 1095 48.27 13.26 -62.51
C LEU A 1095 48.42 12.02 -63.39
N MET A 1096 47.59 11.00 -63.14
CA MET A 1096 46.95 10.04 -64.07
C MET A 1096 45.86 9.38 -63.20
N SER A 1097 44.57 9.32 -63.50
CA SER A 1097 43.78 9.44 -64.72
C SER A 1097 42.34 9.82 -64.35
N GLU A 1098 41.67 10.53 -65.24
CA GLU A 1098 40.25 10.94 -65.17
C GLU A 1098 39.31 9.73 -65.12
N GLU A 1099 38.34 9.76 -64.20
CA GLU A 1099 37.02 9.12 -64.38
C GLU A 1099 35.91 10.08 -63.92
N PRO A 1100 34.75 10.11 -64.62
CA PRO A 1100 33.84 11.25 -64.61
C PRO A 1100 32.95 11.31 -63.37
N LYS A 1101 32.82 12.53 -62.82
CA LYS A 1101 31.90 12.90 -61.73
C LYS A 1101 30.45 12.82 -62.19
N SER A 1102 29.62 12.08 -61.46
CA SER A 1102 28.17 12.26 -61.44
C SER A 1102 27.80 13.49 -60.59
N PRO A 1103 26.78 14.29 -60.98
CA PRO A 1103 26.42 15.51 -60.27
C PRO A 1103 25.63 15.21 -58.98
N PRO A 1104 25.80 16.02 -57.91
CA PRO A 1104 24.97 15.94 -56.71
C PRO A 1104 23.56 16.52 -56.95
N PRO A 1105 22.50 15.96 -56.34
CA PRO A 1105 21.14 16.45 -56.52
C PRO A 1105 20.91 17.80 -55.82
N ALA A 1106 20.21 18.69 -56.54
CA ALA A 1106 19.92 20.07 -56.14
C ALA A 1106 18.98 20.17 -54.93
N LEU A 1107 19.29 21.11 -54.04
CA LEU A 1107 18.47 21.59 -52.94
C LEU A 1107 17.15 22.17 -53.47
N LEU A 1108 16.04 21.53 -53.12
CA LEU A 1108 14.69 22.04 -53.35
C LEU A 1108 14.36 23.14 -52.34
N ILE A 1109 14.46 24.37 -52.80
CA ILE A 1109 13.76 25.53 -52.24
C ILE A 1109 12.25 25.28 -52.45
N LYS A 1110 11.45 25.33 -51.39
CA LYS A 1110 9.99 25.43 -51.47
C LYS A 1110 9.53 26.84 -51.09
N PRO A 1111 8.45 27.36 -51.71
CA PRO A 1111 8.18 28.80 -51.81
C PRO A 1111 7.31 29.31 -50.65
N ARG A 1112 7.44 30.62 -50.40
CA ARG A 1112 6.39 31.44 -49.77
C ARG A 1112 5.19 31.50 -50.70
N GLU A 1113 4.01 31.21 -50.19
CA GLU A 1113 2.74 31.70 -50.75
C GLU A 1113 1.91 32.34 -49.63
N ALA A 1114 1.06 33.26 -50.09
CA ALA A 1114 0.39 34.37 -49.43
C ALA A 1114 -0.61 34.01 -48.31
#